data_AF-A0AAN7HEC5-F1
#
_entry.id   AF-A0AAN7HEC5-F1
#
_cell.length_a   1.000
_cell.length_b   1.000
_cell.length_c   1.000
_cell.angle_alpha   90.00
_cell.angle_beta   90.00
_cell.angle_gamma   90.00
#
_symmetry.space_group_name_H-M   'P 1'
#
loop_
_entity.id
_entity.type
_entity.pdbx_description
1 polymer ?
#
loop_
_entity_poly.entity_id
_entity_poly.type
_entity_poly.pdbx_seq_one_letter_code
_entity_poly.pdbx_strand_id
1 'polypeptide(L)'
;MSMKSAVLHRHLSHDFLPLAGGEGNHLLLEDGRRIFDASGGAAVGCIGWGNERVVQAVTRQMLAIPYCSTVFYTTKVQEELCRYLVDSTNGNMGRAYIVNSGSEAMEAAVKLARQYFLELSPAQDKRTRFISRRQSYHGITLGALAVGGHEYRRAKFEPLLMQNVSRVSPCNAFRGKRPGETDEEYVARLAKELDDEFQAVGPDTVCAFIAEPVVGAALGCVPSVPGYFKAVQAVCRKYGALLILDEVMCGMGRTGTLHAWEQEGVAPDLQTIGKALGGGYQPIAGVLASQRVIDVLQKGSSVFVHGHTYQGHPAGCAAALEVQRIIQEKNLLANVQAMGALLSKRLHERLKNHPNVGNIRGRGLFWGIEFVADKEKSLPFPVEAHVALGICERGLAKQYSTSVYPGTGSADGIRGDHIIIAPAYNVRAEEIEWIVDSVGRLIDDFFAAGVSVAMAVGVLNARHAADEEARAEVDVLNSRLEKTTQLTKKIQACLGRLEATGKSVREVAGPLNGETKKLQILGNNIEAVLAAIERLRQPADSKNDEEQIIRMGPDKAGLPNYLASIKRLNKALSEMQASNLRSTQQTVAELQRLVKLGNTQLENSFDRLLRNETPRSIEPLHFITKNKPFPVLSQDKFARLGLINSYVAGVHRQTGGAGAPQESPIAKIYIEIRSQYLSSALLNLATASTNTAKKKNPDAIYRAGTSGIGTYAQAMEGLFVAEYENICNIFTREDWGPVFEATCQPSLVELGRTLRELNGHIKSHMTTDCYLAYEIVEIISELSNNLERRTGELKSSLAASLKPVRETAKSSLPELLEDTKRRVNGLQSLPLDGAPVPIVSETMQRLQNMVQFLRPISSIMISLGDGGWKSAVVSRGVGDAAPSLASFDIGADGKEIFAHYCTDTIEALMMALDARARLLLQKKPVMGVFLANSVVIIERAIQNSELAALLESRLGALETWRKKATSLYTETCKDVSVHLFDVIHTSRSMGGGGGGRPTSGQGGAMVVDSASILKGLSSKDKENIKGKFAAFNASFDDMVLRHKGYSMEREVRQMFAKDMQNMIEPLYNRFWDRYHEVDKGKGKYVKYDKSAIAAVFLTLY
;
A
#
# COMPACT_ATOMS: atom_id res chain seq x y z
N MET A 1 -23.49 -22.18 1.69
CA MET A 1 -22.49 -21.27 2.27
C MET A 1 -22.56 -19.98 1.49
N SER A 2 -23.00 -18.87 2.10
CA SER A 2 -22.87 -17.54 1.46
C SER A 2 -21.39 -17.32 1.15
N MET A 3 -21.04 -17.09 -0.11
CA MET A 3 -19.66 -16.74 -0.46
C MET A 3 -19.30 -15.47 0.31
N LYS A 4 -18.28 -15.52 1.16
CA LYS A 4 -17.78 -14.32 1.83
C LYS A 4 -17.37 -13.32 0.75
N SER A 5 -17.88 -12.09 0.84
CA SER A 5 -17.54 -11.01 -0.10
C SER A 5 -16.01 -10.87 -0.20
N ALA A 6 -15.49 -10.85 -1.42
CA ALA A 6 -14.09 -10.53 -1.68
C ALA A 6 -13.80 -9.02 -1.58
N VAL A 7 -14.85 -8.20 -1.43
CA VAL A 7 -14.72 -6.75 -1.28
C VAL A 7 -14.32 -6.42 0.16
N LEU A 8 -13.24 -5.65 0.33
CA LEU A 8 -12.84 -5.09 1.62
C LEU A 8 -13.77 -3.93 1.98
N HIS A 9 -14.96 -4.25 2.49
CA HIS A 9 -15.91 -3.25 2.95
C HIS A 9 -15.38 -2.47 4.17
N ARG A 10 -15.87 -1.24 4.35
CA ARG A 10 -15.51 -0.40 5.53
C ARG A 10 -15.88 -1.06 6.86
N HIS A 11 -16.91 -1.92 6.85
CA HIS A 11 -17.28 -2.79 7.96
C HIS A 11 -17.26 -4.24 7.46
N LEU A 12 -16.30 -5.04 7.93
CA LEU A 12 -16.06 -6.40 7.43
C LEU A 12 -17.12 -7.42 7.86
N SER A 13 -17.96 -7.06 8.83
CA SER A 13 -19.01 -7.90 9.40
C SER A 13 -20.42 -7.45 9.03
N HIS A 14 -20.55 -6.43 8.19
CA HIS A 14 -21.85 -5.86 7.80
C HIS A 14 -22.26 -6.38 6.42
N ASP A 15 -23.50 -6.85 6.31
CA ASP A 15 -24.10 -7.23 5.03
C ASP A 15 -24.63 -5.97 4.34
N PHE A 16 -24.02 -5.57 3.23
CA PHE A 16 -24.45 -4.38 2.48
C PHE A 16 -25.56 -4.72 1.49
N LEU A 17 -26.55 -3.83 1.36
CA LEU A 17 -27.63 -3.96 0.40
C LEU A 17 -27.09 -3.78 -1.04
N PRO A 18 -27.22 -4.77 -1.93
CA PRO A 18 -26.75 -4.64 -3.30
C PRO A 18 -27.68 -3.73 -4.13
N LEU A 19 -27.07 -2.89 -4.97
CA LEU A 19 -27.75 -1.97 -5.87
C LEU A 19 -27.88 -2.58 -7.26
N ALA A 20 -29.10 -2.62 -7.81
CA ALA A 20 -29.39 -2.98 -9.19
C ALA A 20 -29.22 -1.79 -10.17
N GLY A 21 -29.34 -0.55 -9.67
CA GLY A 21 -29.20 0.65 -10.48
C GLY A 21 -29.66 1.92 -9.78
N GLY A 22 -29.82 2.99 -10.55
CA GLY A 22 -30.37 4.26 -10.07
C GLY A 22 -31.17 4.96 -11.17
N GLU A 23 -32.26 5.61 -10.78
CA GLU A 23 -33.20 6.27 -11.67
C GLU A 23 -33.70 7.58 -11.05
N GLY A 24 -33.36 8.72 -11.67
CA GLY A 24 -33.72 10.03 -11.15
C GLY A 24 -33.18 10.22 -9.73
N ASN A 25 -34.06 10.51 -8.77
CA ASN A 25 -33.67 10.72 -7.36
C ASN A 25 -33.67 9.43 -6.53
N HIS A 26 -33.76 8.24 -7.16
CA HIS A 26 -33.89 6.96 -6.45
C HIS A 26 -32.74 6.00 -6.76
N LEU A 27 -32.36 5.24 -5.74
CA LEU A 27 -31.54 4.04 -5.82
C LEU A 27 -32.45 2.81 -5.90
N LEU A 28 -32.12 1.88 -6.80
CA LEU A 28 -32.86 0.64 -7.01
C LEU A 28 -32.06 -0.51 -6.39
N LEU A 29 -32.61 -1.17 -5.38
CA LEU A 29 -32.01 -2.36 -4.77
C LEU A 29 -32.32 -3.61 -5.60
N GLU A 30 -31.50 -4.65 -5.50
CA GLU A 30 -31.76 -5.93 -6.17
C GLU A 30 -33.05 -6.62 -5.69
N ASP A 31 -33.52 -6.33 -4.47
CA ASP A 31 -34.78 -6.82 -3.92
C ASP A 31 -36.02 -6.05 -4.42
N GLY A 32 -35.85 -5.13 -5.38
CA GLY A 32 -36.92 -4.34 -5.98
C GLY A 32 -37.34 -3.11 -5.18
N ARG A 33 -36.80 -2.88 -3.98
CA ARG A 33 -37.07 -1.64 -3.23
C ARG A 33 -36.45 -0.43 -3.94
N ARG A 34 -37.19 0.67 -3.91
CA ARG A 34 -36.74 1.99 -4.37
C ARG A 34 -36.45 2.85 -3.15
N ILE A 35 -35.20 3.27 -3.00
CA ILE A 35 -34.77 4.14 -1.91
C ILE A 35 -34.58 5.54 -2.47
N PHE A 36 -35.29 6.52 -1.92
CA PHE A 36 -35.07 7.91 -2.27
C PHE A 36 -33.69 8.35 -1.75
N ASP A 37 -32.85 8.87 -2.64
CA ASP A 37 -31.51 9.31 -2.28
C ASP A 37 -31.53 10.77 -1.81
N ALA A 38 -31.87 10.96 -0.54
CA ALA A 38 -31.91 12.28 0.08
C ALA A 38 -30.50 12.85 0.36
N SER A 39 -29.43 12.10 0.07
CA SER A 39 -28.04 12.50 0.35
C SER A 39 -27.16 12.65 -0.89
N GLY A 40 -27.53 12.06 -2.03
CA GLY A 40 -26.65 11.92 -3.19
C GLY A 40 -25.39 11.09 -2.86
N GLY A 41 -25.49 10.14 -1.93
CA GLY A 41 -24.35 9.50 -1.26
C GLY A 41 -23.57 10.50 -0.40
N ALA A 42 -22.28 10.70 -0.68
CA ALA A 42 -21.51 11.76 -0.01
C ALA A 42 -21.77 13.14 -0.64
N ALA A 43 -23.01 13.51 -0.96
CA ALA A 43 -23.41 14.70 -1.73
C ALA A 43 -22.87 14.77 -3.18
N VAL A 44 -22.64 13.61 -3.79
CA VAL A 44 -22.08 13.47 -5.14
C VAL A 44 -23.13 13.61 -6.24
N GLY A 45 -24.26 12.92 -6.10
CA GLY A 45 -25.36 12.94 -7.09
C GLY A 45 -26.08 14.28 -7.12
N CYS A 46 -25.67 15.19 -8.01
CA CYS A 46 -26.23 16.55 -8.09
C CYS A 46 -27.37 16.68 -9.10
N ILE A 47 -27.49 15.77 -10.07
CA ILE A 47 -28.56 15.78 -11.10
C ILE A 47 -29.37 14.48 -11.13
N GLY A 48 -29.27 13.68 -10.06
CA GLY A 48 -29.83 12.34 -9.99
C GLY A 48 -29.04 11.30 -10.80
N TRP A 49 -29.61 10.10 -10.91
CA TRP A 49 -29.03 8.91 -11.49
C TRP A 49 -29.66 8.58 -12.86
N GLY A 50 -28.86 7.98 -13.75
CA GLY A 50 -29.35 7.51 -15.05
C GLY A 50 -29.53 8.58 -16.14
N ASN A 51 -28.84 9.73 -16.05
CA ASN A 51 -28.95 10.78 -17.08
C ASN A 51 -28.28 10.36 -18.40
N GLU A 52 -29.09 10.10 -19.43
CA GLU A 52 -28.63 9.65 -20.74
C GLU A 52 -27.67 10.62 -21.44
N ARG A 53 -27.83 11.94 -21.27
CA ARG A 53 -26.95 12.92 -21.91
C ARG A 53 -25.51 12.77 -21.45
N VAL A 54 -25.31 12.59 -20.14
CA VAL A 54 -23.98 12.41 -19.54
C VAL A 54 -23.38 11.07 -19.99
N VAL A 55 -24.18 10.00 -19.97
CA VAL A 55 -23.74 8.68 -20.46
C VAL A 55 -23.28 8.76 -21.91
N GLN A 56 -24.09 9.38 -22.78
CA GLN A 56 -23.73 9.55 -24.19
C GLN A 56 -22.48 10.43 -24.38
N ALA A 57 -22.30 11.49 -23.59
CA ALA A 57 -21.10 12.32 -23.63
C ALA A 57 -19.84 11.52 -23.28
N VAL A 58 -19.90 10.70 -22.23
CA VAL A 58 -18.81 9.79 -21.84
C VAL A 58 -18.55 8.73 -22.91
N THR A 59 -19.60 8.08 -23.43
CA THR A 59 -19.47 7.08 -24.48
C THR A 59 -18.82 7.66 -25.74
N ARG A 60 -19.28 8.83 -26.20
CA ARG A 60 -18.68 9.51 -27.37
C ARG A 60 -17.20 9.80 -27.14
N GLN A 61 -16.84 10.28 -25.95
CA GLN A 61 -15.44 10.56 -25.63
C GLN A 61 -14.59 9.28 -25.58
N MET A 62 -15.09 8.20 -24.97
CA MET A 62 -14.39 6.91 -24.89
C MET A 62 -14.18 6.27 -26.26
N LEU A 63 -15.15 6.41 -27.18
CA LEU A 63 -15.03 5.95 -28.57
C LEU A 63 -14.01 6.76 -29.37
N ALA A 64 -13.79 8.04 -29.02
CA ALA A 64 -12.83 8.89 -29.68
C ALA A 64 -11.41 8.68 -29.13
N ILE A 65 -11.20 9.03 -27.85
CA ILE A 65 -9.90 8.91 -27.16
C ILE A 65 -10.19 8.61 -25.68
N PRO A 66 -9.91 7.38 -25.19
CA PRO A 66 -10.17 7.03 -23.80
C PRO A 66 -9.13 7.62 -22.84
N TYR A 67 -7.88 7.79 -23.29
CA TYR A 67 -6.76 8.25 -22.47
C TYR A 67 -5.91 9.28 -23.22
N CYS A 68 -5.46 10.32 -22.50
CA CYS A 68 -4.60 11.37 -23.03
C CYS A 68 -3.43 11.63 -22.06
N SER A 69 -2.20 11.43 -22.52
CA SER A 69 -1.01 11.75 -21.72
C SER A 69 -0.78 13.26 -21.67
N THR A 70 -1.12 13.87 -20.53
CA THR A 70 -1.03 15.32 -20.30
C THR A 70 0.39 15.89 -20.33
N VAL A 71 1.42 15.03 -20.42
CA VAL A 71 2.82 15.44 -20.61
C VAL A 71 3.03 16.06 -22.01
N PHE A 72 2.32 15.56 -23.02
CA PHE A 72 2.54 15.94 -24.42
C PHE A 72 1.28 16.40 -25.15
N TYR A 73 0.10 15.99 -24.65
CA TYR A 73 -1.16 16.14 -25.37
C TYR A 73 -2.24 16.77 -24.49
N THR A 74 -3.21 17.40 -25.13
CA THR A 74 -4.47 17.86 -24.52
C THR A 74 -5.64 17.33 -25.35
N THR A 75 -6.86 17.43 -24.81
CA THR A 75 -8.09 17.12 -25.54
C THR A 75 -9.02 18.33 -25.54
N LYS A 76 -9.82 18.46 -26.61
CA LYS A 76 -10.82 19.52 -26.73
C LYS A 76 -11.76 19.57 -25.53
N VAL A 77 -12.21 18.42 -25.03
CA VAL A 77 -13.13 18.35 -23.89
C VAL A 77 -12.50 18.81 -22.57
N GLN A 78 -11.21 18.53 -22.37
CA GLN A 78 -10.47 19.03 -21.22
C GLN A 78 -10.31 20.55 -21.29
N GLU A 79 -9.92 21.10 -22.45
CA GLU A 79 -9.81 22.54 -22.66
C GLU A 79 -11.16 23.26 -22.46
N GLU A 80 -12.25 22.71 -22.99
CA GLU A 80 -13.60 23.26 -22.83
C GLU A 80 -14.05 23.27 -21.37
N LEU A 81 -13.81 22.18 -20.62
CA LEU A 81 -14.13 22.12 -19.19
C LEU A 81 -13.31 23.14 -18.40
N CYS A 82 -11.98 23.18 -18.62
CA CYS A 82 -11.11 24.12 -17.93
C CYS A 82 -11.49 25.58 -18.23
N ARG A 83 -11.85 25.89 -19.48
CA ARG A 83 -12.35 27.21 -19.87
C ARG A 83 -13.65 27.55 -19.15
N TYR A 84 -14.65 26.66 -19.20
CA TYR A 84 -15.91 26.86 -18.50
C TYR A 84 -15.71 27.16 -17.01
N LEU A 85 -14.87 26.38 -16.34
CA LEU A 85 -14.57 26.55 -14.92
C LEU A 85 -13.90 27.89 -14.62
N VAL A 86 -12.90 28.28 -15.41
CA VAL A 86 -12.20 29.57 -15.23
C VAL A 86 -13.15 30.75 -15.49
N ASP A 87 -13.87 30.72 -16.61
CA ASP A 87 -14.79 31.80 -17.01
C ASP A 87 -15.91 32.00 -15.98
N SER A 88 -16.36 30.91 -15.35
CA SER A 88 -17.40 30.96 -14.32
C SER A 88 -17.01 31.71 -13.04
N THR A 89 -15.71 32.01 -12.85
CA THR A 89 -15.22 32.76 -11.69
C THR A 89 -15.19 34.28 -11.89
N ASN A 90 -15.70 34.78 -13.03
CA ASN A 90 -15.70 36.20 -13.38
C ASN A 90 -14.30 36.86 -13.28
N GLY A 91 -13.27 36.15 -13.74
CA GLY A 91 -11.89 36.63 -13.79
C GLY A 91 -11.08 36.49 -12.49
N ASN A 92 -11.63 35.87 -11.44
CA ASN A 92 -10.88 35.64 -10.20
C ASN A 92 -9.83 34.51 -10.33
N MET A 93 -10.12 33.49 -11.15
CA MET A 93 -9.21 32.36 -11.41
C MET A 93 -8.60 32.46 -12.81
N GLY A 94 -7.36 31.96 -12.97
CA GLY A 94 -6.61 32.03 -14.23
C GLY A 94 -6.43 30.68 -14.92
N ARG A 95 -6.32 29.57 -14.16
CA ARG A 95 -6.15 28.21 -14.70
C ARG A 95 -6.85 27.18 -13.83
N ALA A 96 -7.26 26.07 -14.45
CA ALA A 96 -7.79 24.89 -13.79
C ALA A 96 -6.86 23.69 -14.02
N TYR A 97 -6.69 22.87 -12.99
CA TYR A 97 -5.92 21.63 -13.00
C TYR A 97 -6.83 20.47 -12.62
N ILE A 98 -6.99 19.47 -13.49
CA ILE A 98 -8.00 18.41 -13.34
C ILE A 98 -7.37 17.10 -12.86
N VAL A 99 -7.97 16.50 -11.83
CA VAL A 99 -7.56 15.24 -11.18
C VAL A 99 -8.79 14.36 -10.91
N ASN A 100 -8.63 13.19 -10.28
CA ASN A 100 -9.71 12.20 -10.21
C ASN A 100 -10.46 12.20 -8.88
N SER A 101 -9.90 12.80 -7.83
CA SER A 101 -10.51 12.84 -6.51
C SER A 101 -10.22 14.14 -5.76
N GLY A 102 -11.09 14.48 -4.80
CA GLY A 102 -10.89 15.66 -3.95
C GLY A 102 -9.59 15.60 -3.14
N SER A 103 -9.20 14.40 -2.68
CA SER A 103 -7.91 14.20 -1.99
C SER A 103 -6.73 14.56 -2.90
N GLU A 104 -6.75 14.11 -4.17
CA GLU A 104 -5.71 14.49 -5.16
C GLU A 104 -5.70 16.01 -5.42
N ALA A 105 -6.87 16.65 -5.51
CA ALA A 105 -6.95 18.09 -5.69
C ALA A 105 -6.33 18.82 -4.50
N MET A 106 -6.48 18.26 -3.30
CA MET A 106 -5.91 18.85 -2.10
C MET A 106 -4.39 18.69 -2.04
N GLU A 107 -3.86 17.52 -2.41
CA GLU A 107 -2.41 17.30 -2.57
C GLU A 107 -1.81 18.26 -3.61
N ALA A 108 -2.50 18.47 -4.73
CA ALA A 108 -2.10 19.41 -5.77
C ALA A 108 -2.07 20.85 -5.24
N ALA A 109 -3.12 21.31 -4.55
CA ALA A 109 -3.19 22.67 -4.03
C ALA A 109 -2.14 22.95 -2.93
N VAL A 110 -1.88 21.99 -2.04
CA VAL A 110 -0.81 22.08 -1.02
C VAL A 110 0.57 22.22 -1.68
N LYS A 111 0.85 21.42 -2.70
CA LYS A 111 2.11 21.49 -3.47
C LYS A 111 2.22 22.77 -4.28
N LEU A 112 1.14 23.21 -4.93
CA LEU A 112 1.10 24.46 -5.69
C LEU A 112 1.35 25.67 -4.78
N ALA A 113 0.76 25.68 -3.59
CA ALA A 113 1.01 26.72 -2.60
C ALA A 113 2.48 26.75 -2.15
N ARG A 114 3.10 25.59 -1.89
CA ARG A 114 4.54 25.53 -1.58
C ARG A 114 5.39 26.03 -2.75
N GLN A 115 5.11 25.58 -3.97
CA GLN A 115 5.87 25.95 -5.16
C GLN A 115 5.76 27.45 -5.47
N TYR A 116 4.58 28.06 -5.28
CA TYR A 116 4.39 29.50 -5.40
C TYR A 116 5.44 30.29 -4.59
N PHE A 117 5.70 29.92 -3.34
CA PHE A 117 6.67 30.63 -2.51
C PHE A 117 8.14 30.34 -2.86
N LEU A 118 8.42 29.16 -3.41
CA LEU A 118 9.75 28.83 -3.94
C LEU A 118 10.07 29.62 -5.21
N GLU A 119 9.04 30.03 -5.96
CA GLU A 119 9.20 30.75 -7.24
C GLU A 119 9.00 32.27 -7.14
N LEU A 120 8.74 32.80 -5.93
CA LEU A 120 8.79 34.24 -5.70
C LEU A 120 10.21 34.78 -5.93
N SER A 121 10.30 36.09 -6.19
CA SER A 121 11.56 36.82 -6.29
C SER A 121 11.58 37.98 -5.28
N PRO A 122 12.33 37.89 -4.17
CA PRO A 122 13.14 36.74 -3.74
C PRO A 122 12.28 35.54 -3.26
N ALA A 123 12.83 34.34 -3.36
CA ALA A 123 12.18 33.11 -2.91
C ALA A 123 11.98 33.10 -1.39
N GLN A 124 10.92 32.44 -0.92
CA GLN A 124 10.57 32.34 0.50
C GLN A 124 10.64 30.88 0.97
N ASP A 125 11.85 30.33 1.00
CA ASP A 125 12.10 28.90 1.21
C ASP A 125 11.62 28.35 2.56
N LYS A 126 11.52 29.21 3.59
CA LYS A 126 11.03 28.83 4.92
C LYS A 126 9.55 28.46 4.96
N ARG A 127 8.76 28.87 3.95
CA ARG A 127 7.32 28.59 3.92
C ARG A 127 7.02 27.14 3.65
N THR A 128 6.77 26.38 4.70
CA THR A 128 6.53 24.93 4.66
C THR A 128 5.29 24.52 5.45
N ARG A 129 4.73 25.39 6.28
CA ARG A 129 3.64 25.07 7.20
C ARG A 129 2.27 25.38 6.60
N PHE A 130 1.23 24.72 7.11
CA PHE A 130 -0.16 24.98 6.77
C PHE A 130 -0.98 25.15 8.04
N ILE A 131 -1.97 26.03 8.00
CA ILE A 131 -2.95 26.21 9.07
C ILE A 131 -4.32 25.80 8.54
N SER A 132 -5.05 24.98 9.28
CA SER A 132 -6.43 24.59 8.94
C SER A 132 -7.34 24.63 10.17
N ARG A 133 -8.57 24.13 10.07
CA ARG A 133 -9.54 24.10 11.18
C ARG A 133 -9.57 22.73 11.87
N ARG A 134 -9.79 22.71 13.18
CA ARG A 134 -9.87 21.46 13.98
C ARG A 134 -10.97 20.50 13.50
N GLN A 135 -12.19 20.95 13.22
CA GLN A 135 -13.24 20.09 12.66
C GLN A 135 -13.40 20.38 11.16
N SER A 136 -12.50 19.79 10.36
CA SER A 136 -12.48 19.93 8.90
C SER A 136 -12.17 18.59 8.22
N TYR A 137 -12.61 18.42 6.98
CA TYR A 137 -12.29 17.22 6.19
C TYR A 137 -11.82 17.60 4.78
N HIS A 138 -10.54 17.34 4.50
CA HIS A 138 -9.88 17.74 3.26
C HIS A 138 -9.42 16.56 2.40
N GLY A 139 -9.72 15.31 2.80
CA GLY A 139 -9.37 14.10 2.06
C GLY A 139 -8.86 12.97 2.96
N ILE A 140 -8.38 11.88 2.32
CA ILE A 140 -7.93 10.66 3.01
C ILE A 140 -6.52 10.19 2.58
N THR A 141 -5.90 10.80 1.57
CA THR A 141 -4.47 10.60 1.29
C THR A 141 -3.64 11.23 2.41
N LEU A 142 -2.40 10.80 2.63
CA LEU A 142 -1.63 11.24 3.81
C LEU A 142 -1.49 12.76 3.94
N GLY A 143 -1.23 13.49 2.86
CA GLY A 143 -1.12 14.96 2.89
C GLY A 143 -2.46 15.64 3.10
N ALA A 144 -3.49 15.21 2.36
CA ALA A 144 -4.86 15.71 2.50
C ALA A 144 -5.45 15.45 3.91
N LEU A 145 -5.19 14.25 4.45
CA LEU A 145 -5.59 13.84 5.80
C LEU A 145 -4.81 14.63 6.87
N ALA A 146 -3.52 14.89 6.63
CA ALA A 146 -2.71 15.70 7.53
C ALA A 146 -3.18 17.15 7.58
N VAL A 147 -3.57 17.78 6.46
CA VAL A 147 -4.16 19.13 6.51
C VAL A 147 -5.60 19.12 7.05
N GLY A 148 -6.28 17.98 7.03
CA GLY A 148 -7.59 17.78 7.65
C GLY A 148 -7.60 17.84 9.17
N GLY A 149 -8.79 18.06 9.73
CA GLY A 149 -9.03 18.16 11.16
C GLY A 149 -9.78 16.96 11.77
N HIS A 150 -10.43 16.13 10.95
CA HIS A 150 -11.30 15.04 11.40
C HIS A 150 -10.57 13.98 12.25
N GLU A 151 -10.64 14.14 13.58
CA GLU A 151 -9.82 13.40 14.55
C GLU A 151 -9.99 11.89 14.46
N TYR A 152 -11.23 11.39 14.42
CA TYR A 152 -11.51 9.95 14.26
C TYR A 152 -10.81 9.32 13.03
N ARG A 153 -10.75 10.03 11.90
CA ARG A 153 -10.11 9.52 10.68
C ARG A 153 -8.59 9.62 10.73
N ARG A 154 -8.05 10.51 11.57
CA ARG A 154 -6.62 10.77 11.70
C ARG A 154 -5.94 9.92 12.74
N ALA A 155 -6.61 9.64 13.87
CA ALA A 155 -6.01 9.05 15.06
C ALA A 155 -5.17 7.79 14.79
N LYS A 156 -5.60 6.90 13.89
CA LYS A 156 -4.86 5.67 13.54
C LYS A 156 -3.61 5.90 12.71
N PHE A 157 -3.49 7.04 12.04
CA PHE A 157 -2.43 7.36 11.09
C PHE A 157 -1.53 8.50 11.57
N GLU A 158 -1.77 9.07 12.76
CA GLU A 158 -1.07 10.24 13.28
C GLU A 158 0.48 10.17 13.13
N PRO A 159 1.15 9.02 13.39
CA PRO A 159 2.60 8.90 13.17
C PRO A 159 3.07 9.03 11.71
N LEU A 160 2.17 8.84 10.73
CA LEU A 160 2.43 8.96 9.29
C LEU A 160 2.06 10.34 8.73
N LEU A 161 1.38 11.18 9.52
CA LEU A 161 0.89 12.48 9.06
C LEU A 161 1.99 13.56 9.13
N MET A 162 1.89 14.53 8.23
CA MET A 162 2.76 15.71 8.20
C MET A 162 2.69 16.49 9.53
N GLN A 163 3.85 16.77 10.12
CA GLN A 163 3.97 17.47 11.41
C GLN A 163 3.99 19.01 11.30
N ASN A 164 4.11 19.54 10.08
CA ASN A 164 4.12 20.96 9.76
C ASN A 164 2.71 21.54 9.52
N VAL A 165 1.69 20.99 10.17
CA VAL A 165 0.29 21.48 10.10
C VAL A 165 -0.20 21.83 11.50
N SER A 166 -0.73 23.03 11.67
CA SER A 166 -1.42 23.44 12.89
C SER A 166 -2.87 23.83 12.65
N ARG A 167 -3.68 23.94 13.72
CA ARG A 167 -5.14 24.02 13.60
C ARG A 167 -5.76 25.00 14.58
N VAL A 168 -6.63 25.85 14.06
CA VAL A 168 -7.45 26.80 14.81
C VAL A 168 -8.91 26.33 14.91
N SER A 169 -9.68 26.98 15.77
CA SER A 169 -11.09 26.69 15.97
C SER A 169 -11.91 26.88 14.68
N PRO A 170 -12.93 26.04 14.44
CA PRO A 170 -13.87 26.27 13.34
C PRO A 170 -14.81 27.45 13.66
N CYS A 171 -15.39 28.03 12.61
CA CYS A 171 -16.54 28.91 12.73
C CYS A 171 -17.82 28.08 12.89
N ASN A 172 -18.16 27.70 14.13
CA ASN A 172 -19.36 26.96 14.47
C ASN A 172 -20.13 27.74 15.55
N ALA A 173 -21.04 28.62 15.13
CA ALA A 173 -21.75 29.51 16.06
C ALA A 173 -22.56 28.76 17.12
N PHE A 174 -23.11 27.59 16.81
CA PHE A 174 -23.93 26.81 17.73
C PHE A 174 -23.14 26.34 18.97
N ARG A 175 -21.85 26.01 18.80
CA ARG A 175 -21.00 25.50 19.90
C ARG A 175 -19.89 26.45 20.33
N GLY A 176 -19.45 27.32 19.42
CA GLY A 176 -18.27 28.15 19.59
C GLY A 176 -18.57 29.56 20.10
N LYS A 177 -19.80 30.07 19.97
CA LYS A 177 -20.17 31.39 20.51
C LYS A 177 -20.33 31.34 22.03
N ARG A 178 -19.80 32.35 22.70
CA ARG A 178 -20.00 32.54 24.14
C ARG A 178 -21.40 33.12 24.41
N PRO A 179 -21.98 32.90 25.59
CA PRO A 179 -23.24 33.54 25.97
C PRO A 179 -23.15 35.06 25.83
N GLY A 180 -24.07 35.67 25.07
CA GLY A 180 -24.11 37.12 24.82
C GLY A 180 -23.16 37.64 23.72
N GLU A 181 -22.30 36.78 23.13
CA GLU A 181 -21.40 37.18 22.05
C GLU A 181 -22.18 37.41 20.75
N THR A 182 -21.96 38.55 20.09
CA THR A 182 -22.46 38.85 18.74
C THR A 182 -21.72 38.04 17.68
N ASP A 183 -22.24 37.98 16.44
CA ASP A 183 -21.51 37.31 15.35
C ASP A 183 -20.22 38.06 15.00
N GLU A 184 -20.24 39.38 15.08
CA GLU A 184 -19.10 40.27 14.84
C GLU A 184 -17.97 40.03 15.87
N GLU A 185 -18.32 39.96 17.16
CA GLU A 185 -17.35 39.65 18.23
C GLU A 185 -16.78 38.23 18.08
N TYR A 186 -17.62 37.27 17.70
CA TYR A 186 -17.18 35.90 17.45
C TYR A 186 -16.18 35.83 16.29
N VAL A 187 -16.47 36.50 15.17
CA VAL A 187 -15.56 36.61 14.03
C VAL A 187 -14.25 37.27 14.44
N ALA A 188 -14.30 38.38 15.17
CA ALA A 188 -13.11 39.08 15.64
C ALA A 188 -12.22 38.16 16.50
N ARG A 189 -12.83 37.35 17.38
CA ARG A 189 -12.10 36.37 18.20
C ARG A 189 -11.45 35.27 17.36
N LEU A 190 -12.16 34.69 16.38
CA LEU A 190 -11.58 33.66 15.51
C LEU A 190 -10.48 34.22 14.60
N ALA A 191 -10.63 35.46 14.11
CA ALA A 191 -9.59 36.13 13.34
C ALA A 191 -8.35 36.40 14.20
N LYS A 192 -8.55 36.82 15.46
CA LYS A 192 -7.46 36.94 16.43
C LYS A 192 -6.78 35.60 16.72
N GLU A 193 -7.53 34.52 16.90
CA GLU A 193 -6.96 33.18 17.10
C GLU A 193 -6.10 32.75 15.90
N LEU A 194 -6.55 33.03 14.68
CA LEU A 194 -5.76 32.78 13.48
C LEU A 194 -4.49 33.64 13.45
N ASP A 195 -4.59 34.93 13.79
CA ASP A 195 -3.45 35.84 13.88
C ASP A 195 -2.41 35.34 14.90
N ASP A 196 -2.86 34.94 16.09
CA ASP A 196 -2.03 34.38 17.15
C ASP A 196 -1.35 33.08 16.70
N GLU A 197 -2.03 32.22 15.95
CA GLU A 197 -1.46 30.98 15.42
C GLU A 197 -0.37 31.26 14.38
N PHE A 198 -0.58 32.22 13.47
CA PHE A 198 0.46 32.67 12.53
C PHE A 198 1.72 33.12 13.28
N GLN A 199 1.56 33.88 14.37
CA GLN A 199 2.67 34.31 15.22
C GLN A 199 3.35 33.14 15.92
N ALA A 200 2.58 32.22 16.50
CA ALA A 200 3.10 31.08 17.27
C ALA A 200 3.97 30.15 16.41
N VAL A 201 3.58 29.93 15.15
CA VAL A 201 4.29 28.99 14.26
C VAL A 201 5.35 29.64 13.39
N GLY A 202 5.49 30.96 13.46
CA GLY A 202 6.36 31.75 12.60
C GLY A 202 5.62 32.25 11.34
N PRO A 203 5.29 33.54 11.23
CA PRO A 203 4.48 34.07 10.12
C PRO A 203 5.11 33.90 8.73
N ASP A 204 6.43 33.87 8.66
CA ASP A 204 7.22 33.66 7.44
C ASP A 204 7.36 32.17 7.06
N THR A 205 6.76 31.25 7.83
CA THR A 205 6.83 29.80 7.59
C THR A 205 5.53 29.21 7.04
N VAL A 206 4.43 29.96 7.01
CA VAL A 206 3.11 29.45 6.62
C VAL A 206 2.86 29.65 5.12
N CYS A 207 2.58 28.58 4.37
CA CYS A 207 2.15 28.67 2.98
C CYS A 207 0.73 29.19 2.87
N ALA A 208 -0.21 28.55 3.57
CA ALA A 208 -1.62 28.80 3.38
C ALA A 208 -2.48 28.52 4.61
N PHE A 209 -3.62 29.21 4.66
CA PHE A 209 -4.76 28.81 5.47
C PHE A 209 -5.77 28.03 4.61
N ILE A 210 -6.26 26.90 5.13
CA ILE A 210 -7.13 25.96 4.41
C ILE A 210 -8.48 25.82 5.13
N ALA A 211 -9.58 26.02 4.41
CA ALA A 211 -10.93 25.87 4.96
C ALA A 211 -11.99 25.51 3.91
N GLU A 212 -13.01 24.74 4.30
CA GLU A 212 -14.26 24.60 3.56
C GLU A 212 -15.19 25.80 3.87
N PRO A 213 -15.80 26.47 2.87
CA PRO A 213 -16.83 27.50 3.08
C PRO A 213 -18.02 27.04 3.90
N VAL A 214 -18.51 25.83 3.60
CA VAL A 214 -19.53 25.11 4.39
C VAL A 214 -18.99 23.73 4.70
N VAL A 215 -18.76 23.42 5.97
CA VAL A 215 -18.11 22.16 6.38
C VAL A 215 -19.07 21.00 6.28
N GLY A 216 -18.75 20.02 5.44
CA GLY A 216 -19.60 18.87 5.20
C GLY A 216 -19.48 17.79 6.28
N ALA A 217 -18.74 16.71 5.97
CA ALA A 217 -18.72 15.50 6.78
C ALA A 217 -18.22 15.68 8.22
N ALA A 218 -17.36 16.65 8.50
CA ALA A 218 -16.76 16.85 9.83
C ALA A 218 -17.65 17.65 10.80
N LEU A 219 -18.56 18.48 10.29
CA LEU A 219 -19.40 19.35 11.11
C LEU A 219 -20.88 19.34 10.71
N GLY A 220 -21.32 18.55 9.74
CA GLY A 220 -22.73 18.48 9.36
C GLY A 220 -23.26 19.76 8.75
N CYS A 221 -22.66 20.19 7.64
CA CYS A 221 -23.09 21.35 6.85
C CYS A 221 -23.07 22.69 7.61
N VAL A 222 -22.08 22.95 8.48
CA VAL A 222 -21.94 24.25 9.16
C VAL A 222 -21.50 25.32 8.16
N PRO A 223 -22.31 26.37 7.92
CA PRO A 223 -21.83 27.58 7.26
C PRO A 223 -21.09 28.47 8.26
N SER A 224 -20.14 29.25 7.76
CA SER A 224 -19.54 30.35 8.54
C SER A 224 -20.55 31.48 8.77
N VAL A 225 -20.41 32.20 9.89
CA VAL A 225 -21.19 33.42 10.14
C VAL A 225 -20.72 34.55 9.22
N PRO A 226 -21.58 35.54 8.91
CA PRO A 226 -21.23 36.65 8.03
C PRO A 226 -19.92 37.35 8.44
N GLY A 227 -19.08 37.66 7.45
CA GLY A 227 -17.81 38.38 7.67
C GLY A 227 -16.61 37.51 8.06
N TYR A 228 -16.80 36.24 8.44
CA TYR A 228 -15.70 35.35 8.84
C TYR A 228 -14.60 35.23 7.77
N PHE A 229 -14.95 34.90 6.53
CA PHE A 229 -13.94 34.72 5.48
C PHE A 229 -13.25 36.02 5.06
N LYS A 230 -13.92 37.17 5.19
CA LYS A 230 -13.28 38.49 4.98
C LYS A 230 -12.21 38.72 6.05
N ALA A 231 -12.50 38.41 7.31
CA ALA A 231 -11.55 38.52 8.40
C ALA A 231 -10.37 37.54 8.25
N VAL A 232 -10.63 36.28 7.89
CA VAL A 232 -9.59 35.28 7.59
C VAL A 232 -8.69 35.73 6.44
N GLN A 233 -9.28 36.20 5.32
CA GLN A 233 -8.49 36.68 4.19
C GLN A 233 -7.61 37.87 4.59
N ALA A 234 -8.13 38.80 5.41
CA ALA A 234 -7.34 39.91 5.92
C ALA A 234 -6.10 39.43 6.71
N VAL A 235 -6.25 38.40 7.55
CA VAL A 235 -5.12 37.78 8.28
C VAL A 235 -4.14 37.10 7.33
N CYS A 236 -4.62 36.31 6.35
CA CYS A 236 -3.75 35.69 5.35
C CYS A 236 -2.95 36.73 4.56
N ARG A 237 -3.62 37.80 4.10
CA ARG A 237 -3.00 38.90 3.35
C ARG A 237 -1.98 39.67 4.20
N LYS A 238 -2.24 39.89 5.50
CA LYS A 238 -1.29 40.51 6.44
C LYS A 238 0.06 39.79 6.46
N TYR A 239 0.07 38.45 6.37
CA TYR A 239 1.29 37.64 6.40
C TYR A 239 1.78 37.16 5.03
N GLY A 240 1.09 37.54 3.95
CA GLY A 240 1.39 37.09 2.59
C GLY A 240 1.12 35.61 2.32
N ALA A 241 0.39 34.92 3.21
CA ALA A 241 -0.03 33.53 3.02
C ALA A 241 -1.21 33.43 2.03
N LEU A 242 -1.33 32.28 1.37
CA LEU A 242 -2.44 32.01 0.44
C LEU A 242 -3.70 31.56 1.20
N LEU A 243 -4.86 31.88 0.65
CA LEU A 243 -6.14 31.31 1.08
C LEU A 243 -6.53 30.16 0.15
N ILE A 244 -6.68 28.96 0.70
CA ILE A 244 -7.20 27.80 -0.03
C ILE A 244 -8.60 27.48 0.48
N LEU A 245 -9.59 27.53 -0.42
CA LEU A 245 -10.96 27.11 -0.09
C LEU A 245 -11.28 25.75 -0.69
N ASP A 246 -11.61 24.82 0.20
CA ASP A 246 -12.03 23.48 -0.17
C ASP A 246 -13.53 23.43 -0.45
N GLU A 247 -13.87 23.44 -1.72
CA GLU A 247 -15.25 23.39 -2.20
C GLU A 247 -15.61 22.04 -2.83
N VAL A 248 -14.82 20.99 -2.55
CA VAL A 248 -15.09 19.64 -3.09
C VAL A 248 -16.50 19.18 -2.76
N MET A 249 -17.02 19.49 -1.57
CA MET A 249 -18.37 19.09 -1.15
C MET A 249 -19.42 20.22 -1.22
N CYS A 250 -19.05 21.46 -0.90
CA CYS A 250 -20.01 22.56 -0.78
C CYS A 250 -20.13 23.46 -2.02
N GLY A 251 -19.19 23.37 -2.96
CA GLY A 251 -19.23 24.13 -4.20
C GLY A 251 -20.01 23.43 -5.32
N MET A 252 -19.71 23.83 -6.55
CA MET A 252 -20.35 23.34 -7.77
C MET A 252 -21.88 23.34 -7.68
N GLY A 253 -22.44 24.45 -7.19
CA GLY A 253 -23.88 24.67 -7.10
C GLY A 253 -24.55 24.22 -5.81
N ARG A 254 -23.89 23.40 -4.98
CA ARG A 254 -24.54 22.67 -3.87
C ARG A 254 -25.16 23.61 -2.83
N THR A 255 -24.52 24.74 -2.59
CA THR A 255 -24.94 25.77 -1.64
C THR A 255 -25.79 26.88 -2.26
N GLY A 256 -26.15 26.78 -3.54
CA GLY A 256 -27.04 27.71 -4.25
C GLY A 256 -26.32 28.69 -5.21
N THR A 257 -25.00 28.81 -5.12
CA THR A 257 -24.15 29.50 -6.09
C THR A 257 -23.16 28.51 -6.68
N LEU A 258 -22.58 28.80 -7.85
CA LEU A 258 -21.69 27.83 -8.50
C LEU A 258 -20.42 27.64 -7.66
N HIS A 259 -19.85 28.73 -7.17
CA HIS A 259 -18.78 28.70 -6.18
C HIS A 259 -19.33 29.19 -4.84
N ALA A 260 -19.08 28.45 -3.76
CA ALA A 260 -19.61 28.79 -2.44
C ALA A 260 -19.04 30.11 -1.91
N TRP A 261 -17.79 30.43 -2.26
CA TRP A 261 -17.11 31.67 -1.89
C TRP A 261 -17.77 32.94 -2.45
N GLU A 262 -18.63 32.83 -3.48
CA GLU A 262 -19.39 33.98 -4.02
C GLU A 262 -20.32 34.57 -2.95
N GLN A 263 -20.92 33.71 -2.12
CA GLN A 263 -21.80 34.14 -1.02
C GLN A 263 -21.02 34.76 0.15
N GLU A 264 -19.72 34.49 0.24
CA GLU A 264 -18.83 35.09 1.24
C GLU A 264 -18.26 36.44 0.78
N GLY A 265 -18.31 36.70 -0.54
CA GLY A 265 -17.71 37.87 -1.17
C GLY A 265 -16.18 37.86 -1.09
N VAL A 266 -15.56 36.67 -1.08
CA VAL A 266 -14.11 36.49 -0.90
C VAL A 266 -13.58 35.42 -1.85
N ALA A 267 -12.93 35.81 -2.94
CA ALA A 267 -12.25 34.85 -3.82
C ALA A 267 -10.98 34.29 -3.15
N PRO A 268 -10.75 32.96 -3.18
CA PRO A 268 -9.53 32.36 -2.68
C PRO A 268 -8.38 32.50 -3.68
N ASP A 269 -7.14 32.24 -3.22
CA ASP A 269 -6.00 32.15 -4.13
C ASP A 269 -5.97 30.80 -4.87
N LEU A 270 -6.44 29.73 -4.20
CA LEU A 270 -6.67 28.39 -4.75
C LEU A 270 -8.05 27.85 -4.30
N GLN A 271 -8.80 27.26 -5.22
CA GLN A 271 -10.08 26.59 -4.93
C GLN A 271 -10.00 25.13 -5.35
N THR A 272 -10.37 24.19 -4.47
CA THR A 272 -10.57 22.79 -4.87
C THR A 272 -12.04 22.51 -5.14
N ILE A 273 -12.32 21.71 -6.18
CA ILE A 273 -13.67 21.33 -6.61
C ILE A 273 -13.73 19.83 -6.87
N GLY A 274 -14.93 19.24 -6.82
CA GLY A 274 -15.15 17.81 -7.04
C GLY A 274 -16.63 17.46 -6.93
N LYS A 275 -16.96 16.22 -6.55
CA LYS A 275 -18.33 15.72 -6.30
C LYS A 275 -19.35 16.17 -7.35
N ALA A 276 -20.12 17.22 -7.06
CA ALA A 276 -21.11 17.79 -7.97
C ALA A 276 -20.54 18.31 -9.30
N LEU A 277 -19.21 18.46 -9.42
CA LEU A 277 -18.50 18.67 -10.67
C LEU A 277 -18.87 17.61 -11.72
N GLY A 278 -18.73 16.33 -11.36
CA GLY A 278 -18.99 15.18 -12.25
C GLY A 278 -20.31 14.45 -11.96
N GLY A 279 -21.02 14.83 -10.90
CA GLY A 279 -22.34 14.29 -10.56
C GLY A 279 -22.37 12.78 -10.24
N GLY A 280 -21.22 12.14 -10.05
CA GLY A 280 -21.11 10.69 -9.82
C GLY A 280 -21.03 9.82 -11.07
N TYR A 281 -21.03 10.41 -12.27
CA TYR A 281 -20.96 9.66 -13.55
C TYR A 281 -19.53 9.22 -13.90
N GLN A 282 -18.53 9.97 -13.45
CA GLN A 282 -17.11 9.63 -13.50
C GLN A 282 -16.37 10.25 -12.31
N PRO A 283 -15.28 9.62 -11.82
CA PRO A 283 -14.37 10.26 -10.87
C PRO A 283 -13.72 11.51 -11.49
N ILE A 284 -13.92 12.67 -10.87
CA ILE A 284 -13.29 13.92 -11.29
C ILE A 284 -13.31 14.97 -10.17
N ALA A 285 -12.23 15.73 -10.10
CA ALA A 285 -12.01 16.85 -9.20
C ALA A 285 -11.02 17.85 -9.86
N GLY A 286 -10.73 18.96 -9.20
CA GLY A 286 -9.76 19.91 -9.73
C GLY A 286 -9.36 21.01 -8.78
N VAL A 287 -8.33 21.76 -9.17
CA VAL A 287 -7.86 22.97 -8.51
C VAL A 287 -7.99 24.14 -9.49
N LEU A 288 -8.69 25.20 -9.09
CA LEU A 288 -8.62 26.49 -9.78
C LEU A 288 -7.60 27.35 -9.05
N ALA A 289 -6.70 27.97 -9.81
CA ALA A 289 -5.67 28.84 -9.29
C ALA A 289 -5.85 30.28 -9.79
N SER A 290 -5.74 31.24 -8.88
CA SER A 290 -5.82 32.67 -9.19
C SER A 290 -4.73 33.11 -10.17
N GLN A 291 -5.01 34.17 -10.93
CA GLN A 291 -4.03 34.72 -11.88
C GLN A 291 -2.72 35.09 -11.19
N ARG A 292 -2.78 35.61 -9.94
CA ARG A 292 -1.59 35.90 -9.12
C ARG A 292 -0.67 34.69 -8.94
N VAL A 293 -1.22 33.50 -8.68
CA VAL A 293 -0.42 32.29 -8.51
C VAL A 293 0.20 31.89 -9.85
N ILE A 294 -0.59 31.94 -10.92
CA ILE A 294 -0.14 31.61 -12.28
C ILE A 294 0.98 32.54 -12.76
N ASP A 295 0.87 33.85 -12.51
CA ASP A 295 1.88 34.83 -12.90
C ASP A 295 3.24 34.55 -12.24
N VAL A 296 3.23 34.09 -10.98
CA VAL A 296 4.46 33.73 -10.26
C VAL A 296 5.09 32.48 -10.90
N LEU A 297 4.31 31.43 -11.14
CA LEU A 297 4.84 30.23 -11.80
C LEU A 297 5.37 30.54 -13.21
N GLN A 298 4.66 31.36 -13.98
CA GLN A 298 5.09 31.76 -15.33
C GLN A 298 6.40 32.54 -15.34
N LYS A 299 6.61 33.42 -14.35
CA LYS A 299 7.88 34.16 -14.20
C LYS A 299 9.02 33.31 -13.64
N GLY A 300 8.69 32.25 -12.89
CA GLY A 300 9.63 31.29 -12.33
C GLY A 300 9.95 30.17 -13.33
N SER A 301 9.57 28.94 -12.98
CA SER A 301 9.94 27.75 -13.75
C SER A 301 9.04 27.51 -14.98
N SER A 302 7.87 28.16 -15.05
CA SER A 302 6.80 27.88 -16.01
C SER A 302 6.29 26.43 -15.99
N VAL A 303 6.54 25.69 -14.91
CA VAL A 303 6.15 24.29 -14.75
C VAL A 303 5.47 24.12 -13.40
N PHE A 304 4.34 23.41 -13.34
CA PHE A 304 3.81 22.93 -12.07
C PHE A 304 4.35 21.52 -11.80
N VAL A 305 5.11 21.32 -10.73
CA VAL A 305 5.76 20.03 -10.41
C VAL A 305 4.77 19.12 -9.69
N HIS A 306 3.78 18.65 -10.45
CA HIS A 306 2.76 17.71 -10.00
C HIS A 306 2.24 16.94 -11.23
N GLY A 307 2.05 15.63 -11.10
CA GLY A 307 1.60 14.80 -12.20
C GLY A 307 1.11 13.43 -11.73
N HIS A 308 -0.07 13.01 -12.22
CA HIS A 308 -0.62 11.66 -12.03
C HIS A 308 -0.95 11.03 -13.36
N THR A 309 -0.89 9.69 -13.43
CA THR A 309 -1.15 8.93 -14.66
C THR A 309 -2.49 9.27 -15.30
N TYR A 310 -3.57 9.37 -14.52
CA TYR A 310 -4.92 9.59 -15.03
C TYR A 310 -5.42 11.03 -14.86
N GLN A 311 -4.55 12.00 -14.60
CA GLN A 311 -5.00 13.39 -14.50
C GLN A 311 -5.56 13.90 -15.84
N GLY A 312 -6.56 14.78 -15.79
CA GLY A 312 -7.23 15.27 -17.00
C GLY A 312 -7.90 14.17 -17.83
N HIS A 313 -8.33 13.05 -17.21
CA HIS A 313 -8.92 11.93 -17.96
C HIS A 313 -10.08 12.40 -18.87
N PRO A 314 -10.03 12.18 -20.19
CA PRO A 314 -11.00 12.76 -21.13
C PRO A 314 -12.45 12.38 -20.81
N ALA A 315 -12.70 11.12 -20.45
CA ALA A 315 -14.03 10.67 -20.05
C ALA A 315 -14.60 11.41 -18.81
N GLY A 316 -13.76 11.65 -17.80
CA GLY A 316 -14.14 12.44 -16.63
C GLY A 316 -14.45 13.89 -17.02
N CYS A 317 -13.63 14.47 -17.89
CA CYS A 317 -13.84 15.84 -18.38
C CYS A 317 -15.16 15.95 -19.17
N ALA A 318 -15.48 14.96 -20.01
CA ALA A 318 -16.74 14.90 -20.74
C ALA A 318 -17.95 14.78 -19.82
N ALA A 319 -17.87 13.93 -18.79
CA ALA A 319 -18.93 13.81 -17.80
C ALA A 319 -19.16 15.15 -17.07
N ALA A 320 -18.09 15.76 -16.54
CA ALA A 320 -18.20 17.01 -15.81
C ALA A 320 -18.74 18.14 -16.69
N LEU A 321 -18.22 18.31 -17.90
CA LEU A 321 -18.69 19.35 -18.81
C LEU A 321 -20.18 19.21 -19.12
N GLU A 322 -20.65 17.99 -19.37
CA GLU A 322 -22.07 17.74 -19.65
C GLU A 322 -22.95 17.95 -18.41
N VAL A 323 -22.50 17.54 -17.21
CA VAL A 323 -23.20 17.82 -15.95
C VAL A 323 -23.33 19.32 -15.72
N GLN A 324 -22.25 20.08 -15.90
CA GLN A 324 -22.29 21.54 -15.72
C GLN A 324 -23.18 22.22 -16.75
N ARG A 325 -23.15 21.78 -18.02
CA ARG A 325 -24.09 22.25 -19.06
C ARG A 325 -25.54 22.00 -18.68
N ILE A 326 -25.88 20.81 -18.19
CA ILE A 326 -27.24 20.49 -17.73
C ILE A 326 -27.67 21.42 -16.58
N ILE A 327 -26.78 21.66 -15.61
CA ILE A 327 -27.04 22.56 -14.48
C ILE A 327 -27.36 23.98 -14.99
N GLN A 328 -26.57 24.49 -15.94
CA GLN A 328 -26.75 25.81 -16.52
C GLN A 328 -28.03 25.89 -17.38
N GLU A 329 -28.19 24.98 -18.35
CA GLU A 329 -29.31 24.97 -19.31
C GLU A 329 -30.67 24.82 -18.63
N LYS A 330 -30.75 23.99 -17.58
CA LYS A 330 -31.99 23.78 -16.82
C LYS A 330 -32.17 24.76 -15.66
N ASN A 331 -31.28 25.74 -15.53
CA ASN A 331 -31.28 26.72 -14.44
C ASN A 331 -31.40 26.08 -13.05
N LEU A 332 -30.67 24.98 -12.83
CA LEU A 332 -30.82 24.17 -11.61
C LEU A 332 -30.35 24.93 -10.36
N LEU A 333 -29.44 25.89 -10.47
CA LEU A 333 -29.00 26.68 -9.32
C LEU A 333 -30.13 27.53 -8.72
N ALA A 334 -31.00 28.09 -9.57
CA ALA A 334 -32.21 28.77 -9.09
C ALA A 334 -33.13 27.80 -8.33
N ASN A 335 -33.24 26.54 -8.80
CA ASN A 335 -33.98 25.51 -8.08
C ASN A 335 -33.30 25.13 -6.75
N VAL A 336 -31.96 25.04 -6.69
CA VAL A 336 -31.22 24.81 -5.43
C VAL A 336 -31.54 25.91 -4.41
N GLN A 337 -31.61 27.17 -4.83
CA GLN A 337 -31.96 28.27 -3.94
C GLN A 337 -33.41 28.17 -3.45
N ALA A 338 -34.36 27.96 -4.37
CA ALA A 338 -35.78 27.88 -4.04
C ALA A 338 -36.12 26.66 -3.17
N MET A 339 -35.70 25.47 -3.57
CA MET A 339 -35.92 24.23 -2.83
C MET A 339 -35.10 24.17 -1.55
N GLY A 340 -33.91 24.78 -1.53
CA GLY A 340 -33.11 24.94 -0.32
C GLY A 340 -33.80 25.78 0.74
N ALA A 341 -34.41 26.90 0.34
CA ALA A 341 -35.23 27.72 1.24
C ALA A 341 -36.45 26.96 1.76
N LEU A 342 -37.14 26.20 0.91
CA LEU A 342 -38.26 25.35 1.32
C LEU A 342 -37.80 24.26 2.31
N LEU A 343 -36.74 23.53 1.99
CA LEU A 343 -36.17 22.48 2.84
C LEU A 343 -35.76 23.04 4.20
N SER A 344 -35.09 24.19 4.22
CA SER A 344 -34.73 24.88 5.46
C SER A 344 -35.96 25.16 6.32
N LYS A 345 -36.97 25.82 5.76
CA LYS A 345 -38.20 26.18 6.46
C LYS A 345 -38.88 24.95 7.04
N ARG A 346 -39.05 23.90 6.23
CA ARG A 346 -39.75 22.67 6.63
C ARG A 346 -39.01 21.85 7.67
N LEU A 347 -37.69 21.72 7.55
CA LEU A 347 -36.89 21.05 8.59
C LEU A 347 -37.01 21.76 9.94
N HIS A 348 -36.95 23.10 9.96
CA HIS A 348 -37.11 23.86 11.19
C HIS A 348 -38.53 23.72 11.77
N GLU A 349 -39.57 23.85 10.94
CA GLU A 349 -40.95 23.66 11.38
C GLU A 349 -41.17 22.26 12.00
N ARG A 350 -40.58 21.22 11.41
CA ARG A 350 -40.78 19.82 11.84
C ARG A 350 -39.93 19.42 13.04
N LEU A 351 -38.68 19.86 13.11
CA LEU A 351 -37.67 19.27 14.00
C LEU A 351 -37.07 20.24 15.03
N LYS A 352 -37.27 21.56 14.88
CA LYS A 352 -36.65 22.54 15.79
C LYS A 352 -37.00 22.30 17.26
N ASN A 353 -38.21 21.81 17.55
CA ASN A 353 -38.66 21.55 18.92
C ASN A 353 -38.43 20.10 19.37
N HIS A 354 -37.85 19.24 18.54
CA HIS A 354 -37.56 17.86 18.93
C HIS A 354 -36.52 17.83 20.06
N PRO A 355 -36.71 17.05 21.14
CA PRO A 355 -35.84 17.07 22.32
C PRO A 355 -34.41 16.60 22.02
N ASN A 356 -34.24 15.72 21.02
CA ASN A 356 -32.93 15.20 20.63
C ASN A 356 -32.28 15.90 19.43
N VAL A 357 -32.89 16.97 18.90
CA VAL A 357 -32.31 17.74 17.79
C VAL A 357 -31.70 19.02 18.36
N GLY A 358 -30.38 19.14 18.29
CA GLY A 358 -29.65 20.29 18.84
C GLY A 358 -29.60 21.45 17.86
N ASN A 359 -29.27 21.17 16.60
CA ASN A 359 -29.08 22.23 15.61
C ASN A 359 -29.41 21.74 14.19
N ILE A 360 -30.10 22.58 13.43
CA ILE A 360 -30.43 22.39 12.01
C ILE A 360 -29.76 23.53 11.25
N ARG A 361 -28.91 23.21 10.28
CA ARG A 361 -28.01 24.19 9.65
C ARG A 361 -27.64 23.78 8.24
N GLY A 362 -27.34 24.76 7.39
CA GLY A 362 -27.01 24.51 6.01
C GLY A 362 -27.21 25.72 5.11
N ARG A 363 -26.93 25.53 3.82
CA ARG A 363 -27.21 26.50 2.74
C ARG A 363 -27.58 25.74 1.47
N GLY A 364 -28.42 26.33 0.62
CA GLY A 364 -28.91 25.67 -0.60
C GLY A 364 -29.54 24.30 -0.30
N LEU A 365 -29.13 23.26 -1.02
CA LEU A 365 -29.53 21.87 -0.78
C LEU A 365 -28.44 21.09 -0.05
N PHE A 366 -27.87 21.69 1.00
CA PHE A 366 -26.83 21.07 1.83
C PHE A 366 -27.08 21.34 3.31
N TRP A 367 -27.83 20.43 3.95
CA TRP A 367 -28.36 20.60 5.30
C TRP A 367 -27.91 19.49 6.23
N GLY A 368 -27.52 19.86 7.45
CA GLY A 368 -27.20 18.95 8.53
C GLY A 368 -28.18 19.08 9.69
N ILE A 369 -28.45 17.95 10.34
CA ILE A 369 -29.23 17.85 11.57
C ILE A 369 -28.32 17.20 12.61
N GLU A 370 -27.97 17.96 13.65
CA GLU A 370 -27.13 17.48 14.75
C GLU A 370 -27.98 17.04 15.95
N PHE A 371 -27.60 15.91 16.53
CA PHE A 371 -28.34 15.28 17.62
C PHE A 371 -27.67 15.48 18.99
N VAL A 372 -28.50 15.65 20.02
CA VAL A 372 -28.08 15.90 21.41
C VAL A 372 -28.91 15.07 22.39
N ALA A 373 -28.26 14.63 23.46
CA ALA A 373 -28.92 13.93 24.57
C ALA A 373 -29.74 14.90 25.45
N ASP A 374 -29.27 16.15 25.59
CA ASP A 374 -29.93 17.23 26.33
C ASP A 374 -29.86 18.51 25.48
N LYS A 375 -31.02 19.00 25.04
CA LYS A 375 -31.14 20.18 24.17
C LYS A 375 -30.72 21.47 24.86
N GLU A 376 -31.16 21.68 26.08
CA GLU A 376 -30.90 22.90 26.85
C GLU A 376 -29.40 23.06 27.12
N LYS A 377 -28.72 21.95 27.42
CA LYS A 377 -27.26 21.94 27.63
C LYS A 377 -26.45 21.72 26.35
N SER A 378 -27.11 21.48 25.22
CA SER A 378 -26.48 21.08 23.96
C SER A 378 -25.49 19.90 24.12
N LEU A 379 -25.83 18.99 25.04
CA LEU A 379 -24.98 17.85 25.42
C LEU A 379 -25.03 16.79 24.31
N PRO A 380 -23.90 16.43 23.67
CA PRO A 380 -23.90 15.38 22.65
C PRO A 380 -24.19 14.01 23.25
N PHE A 381 -24.68 13.08 22.43
CA PHE A 381 -24.76 11.67 22.80
C PHE A 381 -23.36 11.05 23.00
N PRO A 382 -23.24 9.99 23.83
CA PRO A 382 -22.05 9.13 23.85
C PRO A 382 -21.80 8.49 22.48
N VAL A 383 -20.54 8.21 22.15
CA VAL A 383 -20.15 7.66 20.83
C VAL A 383 -20.76 6.27 20.60
N GLU A 384 -20.91 5.51 21.68
CA GLU A 384 -21.44 4.13 21.71
C GLU A 384 -22.94 4.07 21.37
N ALA A 385 -23.63 5.21 21.38
CA ALA A 385 -25.03 5.30 20.98
C ALA A 385 -25.22 5.19 19.46
N HIS A 386 -24.16 5.44 18.68
CA HIS A 386 -24.14 5.31 17.21
C HIS A 386 -25.35 5.98 16.51
N VAL A 387 -25.78 7.15 17.01
CA VAL A 387 -27.05 7.78 16.61
C VAL A 387 -27.10 8.07 15.11
N ALA A 388 -26.06 8.68 14.55
CA ALA A 388 -26.05 9.03 13.12
C ALA A 388 -26.14 7.77 12.23
N LEU A 389 -25.34 6.74 12.55
CA LEU A 389 -25.32 5.50 11.78
C LEU A 389 -26.63 4.71 11.92
N GLY A 390 -27.16 4.61 13.14
CA GLY A 390 -28.41 3.91 13.41
C GLY A 390 -29.61 4.57 12.71
N ILE A 391 -29.66 5.91 12.63
CA ILE A 391 -30.66 6.63 11.84
C ILE A 391 -30.52 6.30 10.35
N CYS A 392 -29.30 6.31 9.81
CA CYS A 392 -29.04 5.97 8.41
C CYS A 392 -29.48 4.54 8.07
N GLU A 393 -29.10 3.56 8.89
CA GLU A 393 -29.47 2.15 8.70
C GLU A 393 -30.98 1.96 8.77
N ARG A 394 -31.63 2.58 9.77
CA ARG A 394 -33.09 2.50 9.91
C ARG A 394 -33.82 3.20 8.75
N GLY A 395 -33.26 4.26 8.17
CA GLY A 395 -33.80 4.95 7.00
C GLY A 395 -33.95 4.06 5.77
N LEU A 396 -33.10 3.04 5.63
CA LEU A 396 -33.16 2.06 4.55
C LEU A 396 -34.29 1.03 4.70
N ALA A 397 -34.96 0.96 5.86
CA ALA A 397 -36.11 0.09 6.05
C ALA A 397 -37.28 0.50 5.14
N LYS A 398 -38.07 -0.48 4.71
CA LYS A 398 -39.18 -0.33 3.74
C LYS A 398 -40.17 0.80 4.10
N GLN A 399 -40.36 1.06 5.40
CA GLN A 399 -41.29 2.08 5.91
C GLN A 399 -40.83 3.53 5.72
N TYR A 400 -39.53 3.78 5.56
CA TYR A 400 -38.98 5.11 5.28
C TYR A 400 -38.42 5.20 3.86
N SER A 401 -37.73 4.14 3.41
CA SER A 401 -37.12 4.04 2.07
C SER A 401 -36.35 5.31 1.67
N THR A 402 -35.55 5.85 2.59
CA THR A 402 -34.77 7.09 2.41
C THR A 402 -33.31 6.89 2.80
N SER A 403 -32.39 7.42 2.01
CA SER A 403 -30.95 7.40 2.29
C SER A 403 -30.48 8.78 2.74
N VAL A 404 -29.92 8.86 3.94
CA VAL A 404 -29.27 10.06 4.50
C VAL A 404 -27.81 9.75 4.82
N TYR A 405 -26.95 10.77 4.87
CA TYR A 405 -25.50 10.55 5.05
C TYR A 405 -25.06 10.79 6.51
N PRO A 406 -24.39 9.84 7.18
CA PRO A 406 -23.99 9.99 8.57
C PRO A 406 -22.68 10.78 8.73
N GLY A 407 -22.56 11.51 9.83
CA GLY A 407 -21.31 12.11 10.28
C GLY A 407 -21.21 12.21 11.80
N THR A 408 -19.99 12.32 12.30
CA THR A 408 -19.66 12.34 13.73
C THR A 408 -18.57 13.37 14.03
N GLY A 409 -18.34 13.65 15.32
CA GLY A 409 -17.29 14.56 15.77
C GLY A 409 -17.64 16.05 15.69
N SER A 410 -18.90 16.41 15.43
CA SER A 410 -19.31 17.81 15.26
C SER A 410 -19.22 18.66 16.54
N ALA A 411 -19.17 18.02 17.71
CA ALA A 411 -19.10 18.69 19.00
C ALA A 411 -17.66 19.02 19.42
N ASP A 412 -16.77 18.05 19.36
CA ASP A 412 -15.41 18.17 19.90
C ASP A 412 -14.34 17.41 19.09
N GLY A 413 -14.68 16.87 17.92
CA GLY A 413 -13.79 16.02 17.11
C GLY A 413 -14.05 14.52 17.27
N ILE A 414 -14.71 14.12 18.38
CA ILE A 414 -15.02 12.72 18.71
C ILE A 414 -16.54 12.51 18.81
N ARG A 415 -17.22 13.31 19.63
CA ARG A 415 -18.67 13.27 19.88
C ARG A 415 -19.41 14.26 18.97
N GLY A 416 -20.72 14.07 18.85
CA GLY A 416 -21.61 14.94 18.08
C GLY A 416 -22.03 14.30 16.75
N ASP A 417 -23.02 13.42 16.85
CA ASP A 417 -23.69 12.76 15.74
C ASP A 417 -24.54 13.75 14.94
N HIS A 418 -24.47 13.64 13.62
CA HIS A 418 -25.33 14.38 12.70
C HIS A 418 -25.64 13.56 11.46
N ILE A 419 -26.75 13.89 10.80
CA ILE A 419 -27.04 13.41 9.44
C ILE A 419 -27.00 14.58 8.46
N ILE A 420 -26.70 14.28 7.20
CA ILE A 420 -26.67 15.22 6.09
C ILE A 420 -27.76 14.86 5.07
N ILE A 421 -28.52 15.88 4.69
CA ILE A 421 -29.53 15.88 3.64
C ILE A 421 -29.01 16.77 2.51
N ALA A 422 -28.80 16.15 1.35
CA ALA A 422 -28.23 16.77 0.16
C ALA A 422 -28.87 16.22 -1.14
N PRO A 423 -30.19 16.39 -1.33
CA PRO A 423 -30.89 15.85 -2.51
C PRO A 423 -30.35 16.47 -3.81
N ALA A 424 -30.65 15.84 -4.94
CA ALA A 424 -30.24 16.35 -6.25
C ALA A 424 -30.89 17.73 -6.56
N TYR A 425 -30.26 18.51 -7.45
CA TYR A 425 -30.64 19.88 -7.77
C TYR A 425 -31.95 19.97 -8.57
N ASN A 426 -32.41 18.86 -9.14
CA ASN A 426 -33.70 18.71 -9.81
C ASN A 426 -34.81 18.22 -8.87
N VAL A 427 -34.58 18.22 -7.54
CA VAL A 427 -35.62 17.89 -6.55
C VAL A 427 -36.81 18.83 -6.67
N ARG A 428 -38.01 18.30 -6.51
CA ARG A 428 -39.28 19.05 -6.60
C ARG A 428 -39.82 19.38 -5.20
N ALA A 429 -40.75 20.34 -5.14
CA ALA A 429 -41.34 20.77 -3.88
C ALA A 429 -42.03 19.61 -3.14
N GLU A 430 -42.76 18.74 -3.85
CA GLU A 430 -43.38 17.57 -3.21
C GLU A 430 -42.36 16.56 -2.67
N GLU A 431 -41.19 16.46 -3.30
CA GLU A 431 -40.10 15.59 -2.84
C GLU A 431 -39.43 16.18 -1.59
N ILE A 432 -39.30 17.51 -1.50
CA ILE A 432 -38.84 18.17 -0.27
C ILE A 432 -39.78 17.89 0.90
N GLU A 433 -41.10 18.04 0.70
CA GLU A 433 -42.08 17.73 1.75
C GLU A 433 -41.99 16.25 2.16
N TRP A 434 -41.85 15.34 1.20
CA TRP A 434 -41.67 13.91 1.46
C TRP A 434 -40.37 13.60 2.23
N ILE A 435 -39.24 14.24 1.89
CA ILE A 435 -37.97 14.08 2.61
C ILE A 435 -38.14 14.51 4.07
N VAL A 436 -38.76 15.66 4.30
CA VAL A 436 -38.93 16.20 5.67
C VAL A 436 -39.87 15.32 6.49
N ASP A 437 -40.99 14.86 5.92
CA ASP A 437 -41.88 13.92 6.60
C ASP A 437 -41.16 12.60 6.93
N SER A 438 -40.51 12.00 5.93
CA SER A 438 -39.86 10.69 6.07
C SER A 438 -38.71 10.73 7.07
N VAL A 439 -37.86 11.76 7.00
CA VAL A 439 -36.76 11.97 7.96
C VAL A 439 -37.32 12.34 9.34
N GLY A 440 -38.39 13.12 9.41
CA GLY A 440 -39.04 13.46 10.68
C GLY A 440 -39.58 12.22 11.40
N ARG A 441 -40.35 11.37 10.70
CA ARG A 441 -40.83 10.09 11.24
C ARG A 441 -39.68 9.18 11.63
N LEU A 442 -38.65 9.09 10.79
CA LEU A 442 -37.45 8.29 11.07
C LEU A 442 -36.78 8.71 12.38
N ILE A 443 -36.61 10.01 12.60
CA ILE A 443 -36.01 10.56 13.84
C ILE A 443 -36.91 10.27 15.04
N ASP A 444 -38.20 10.58 14.96
CA ASP A 444 -39.15 10.35 16.05
C ASP A 444 -39.15 8.87 16.45
N ASP A 445 -39.28 7.97 15.48
CA ASP A 445 -39.34 6.52 15.71
C ASP A 445 -38.01 5.96 16.23
N PHE A 446 -36.87 6.54 15.81
CA PHE A 446 -35.54 6.17 16.31
C PHE A 446 -35.41 6.48 17.80
N PHE A 447 -35.79 7.68 18.22
CA PHE A 447 -35.68 8.06 19.64
C PHE A 447 -36.81 7.49 20.51
N ALA A 448 -38.00 7.24 19.96
CA ALA A 448 -39.12 6.61 20.67
C ALA A 448 -38.85 5.14 21.01
N ALA A 449 -38.09 4.41 20.17
CA ALA A 449 -37.69 3.03 20.43
C ALA A 449 -36.68 2.89 21.59
N GLY A 450 -36.20 4.00 22.14
CA GLY A 450 -35.14 4.06 23.15
C GLY A 450 -33.75 3.86 22.53
N VAL A 451 -32.79 4.68 22.94
CA VAL A 451 -31.37 4.52 22.57
C VAL A 451 -30.79 3.37 23.40
N SER A 452 -31.11 2.13 23.02
CA SER A 452 -30.55 0.93 23.64
C SER A 452 -29.20 0.62 23.02
N VAL A 453 -28.17 0.52 23.86
CA VAL A 453 -26.80 0.04 23.52
C VAL A 453 -26.82 -1.40 22.94
N ALA A 454 -27.96 -2.11 23.00
CA ALA A 454 -28.12 -3.51 22.57
C ALA A 454 -28.65 -3.71 21.13
N MET A 455 -28.85 -2.68 20.31
CA MET A 455 -29.37 -2.80 18.94
C MET A 455 -28.37 -3.40 17.91
N ALA A 456 -27.19 -3.87 18.32
CA ALA A 456 -26.18 -4.46 17.43
C ALA A 456 -26.29 -6.00 17.23
N VAL A 457 -27.24 -6.70 17.87
CA VAL A 457 -27.24 -8.20 17.91
C VAL A 457 -28.56 -8.84 17.42
N GLY A 458 -29.59 -8.08 17.06
CA GLY A 458 -30.97 -8.58 16.92
C GLY A 458 -31.39 -9.29 15.62
N VAL A 459 -30.54 -9.46 14.60
CA VAL A 459 -30.97 -9.91 13.24
C VAL A 459 -30.78 -11.42 12.98
N LEU A 460 -30.55 -12.24 14.01
CA LEU A 460 -30.32 -13.67 13.85
C LEU A 460 -31.60 -14.53 13.77
N ASN A 461 -32.77 -14.03 14.20
CA ASN A 461 -33.97 -14.86 14.37
C ASN A 461 -35.03 -14.78 13.26
N ALA A 462 -34.82 -13.99 12.20
CA ALA A 462 -35.77 -13.88 11.08
C ALA A 462 -35.52 -14.88 9.93
N ARG A 463 -34.66 -15.89 10.12
CA ARG A 463 -34.21 -16.81 9.05
C ARG A 463 -35.14 -17.99 8.77
N HIS A 464 -36.06 -18.35 9.66
CA HIS A 464 -36.85 -19.58 9.50
C HIS A 464 -38.12 -19.44 8.65
N ALA A 465 -38.62 -18.22 8.44
CA ALA A 465 -39.85 -18.01 7.66
C ALA A 465 -39.60 -17.79 6.15
N ALA A 466 -38.41 -17.36 5.76
CA ALA A 466 -38.09 -17.01 4.36
C ALA A 466 -37.71 -18.23 3.48
N ASP A 467 -37.27 -19.34 4.08
CA ASP A 467 -36.80 -20.52 3.34
C ASP A 467 -37.94 -21.38 2.77
N GLU A 468 -39.16 -21.30 3.32
CA GLU A 468 -40.34 -22.00 2.77
C GLU A 468 -40.97 -21.23 1.61
N GLU A 469 -40.94 -19.89 1.64
CA GLU A 469 -41.52 -19.04 0.59
C GLU A 469 -40.66 -19.06 -0.69
N ALA A 470 -39.34 -19.10 -0.56
CA ALA A 470 -38.41 -19.19 -1.69
C ALA A 470 -38.54 -20.49 -2.50
N ARG A 471 -39.01 -21.59 -1.89
CA ARG A 471 -39.25 -22.86 -2.61
C ARG A 471 -40.53 -22.83 -3.44
N ALA A 472 -41.55 -22.08 -3.01
CA ALA A 472 -42.80 -21.95 -3.75
C ALA A 472 -42.68 -21.02 -4.97
N GLU A 473 -41.82 -19.99 -4.92
CA GLU A 473 -41.65 -19.04 -6.03
C GLU A 473 -40.87 -19.62 -7.23
N VAL A 474 -39.97 -20.59 -7.01
CA VAL A 474 -39.18 -21.22 -8.06
C VAL A 474 -40.06 -22.07 -9.00
N ASP A 475 -41.07 -22.75 -8.47
CA ASP A 475 -42.02 -23.53 -9.28
C ASP A 475 -42.97 -22.63 -10.10
N VAL A 476 -43.30 -21.43 -9.58
CA VAL A 476 -44.10 -20.43 -10.30
C VAL A 476 -43.30 -19.76 -11.43
N LEU A 477 -41.99 -19.56 -11.25
CA LEU A 477 -41.10 -18.98 -12.26
C LEU A 477 -40.89 -19.92 -13.47
N ASN A 478 -40.78 -21.23 -13.24
CA ASN A 478 -40.69 -22.21 -14.32
C ASN A 478 -41.97 -22.25 -15.18
N SER A 479 -43.16 -22.10 -14.58
CA SER A 479 -44.43 -21.98 -15.30
C SER A 479 -44.53 -20.71 -16.17
N ARG A 480 -43.90 -19.60 -15.75
CA ARG A 480 -43.89 -18.33 -16.50
C ARG A 480 -42.94 -18.35 -17.70
N LEU A 481 -41.84 -19.11 -17.63
CA LEU A 481 -40.89 -19.25 -18.74
C LEU A 481 -41.52 -19.95 -19.96
N GLU A 482 -42.39 -20.95 -19.72
CA GLU A 482 -43.11 -21.67 -20.77
C GLU A 482 -44.15 -20.78 -21.49
N LYS A 483 -44.84 -19.89 -20.75
CA LYS A 483 -45.77 -18.90 -21.31
C LYS A 483 -45.06 -17.85 -22.16
N THR A 484 -43.85 -17.44 -21.77
CA THR A 484 -43.05 -16.44 -22.49
C THR A 484 -42.55 -17.00 -23.83
N THR A 485 -42.27 -18.30 -23.89
CA THR A 485 -41.87 -19.01 -25.11
C THR A 485 -43.03 -19.12 -26.13
N GLN A 486 -44.27 -19.29 -25.67
CA GLN A 486 -45.46 -19.26 -26.54
C GLN A 486 -45.79 -17.84 -27.06
N LEU A 487 -45.54 -16.79 -26.27
CA LEU A 487 -45.76 -15.41 -26.69
C LEU A 487 -44.83 -15.00 -27.84
N THR A 488 -43.59 -15.48 -27.78
CA THR A 488 -42.56 -15.22 -28.81
C THR A 488 -42.95 -15.82 -30.17
N LYS A 489 -43.56 -17.01 -30.19
CA LYS A 489 -44.12 -17.62 -31.42
C LYS A 489 -45.32 -16.84 -31.99
N LYS A 490 -46.14 -16.20 -31.15
CA LYS A 490 -47.28 -15.38 -31.60
C LYS A 490 -46.85 -14.04 -32.21
N ILE A 491 -45.77 -13.44 -31.70
CA ILE A 491 -45.19 -12.19 -32.24
C ILE A 491 -44.61 -12.44 -33.63
N GLN A 492 -43.93 -13.56 -33.83
CA GLN A 492 -43.37 -13.97 -35.12
C GLN A 492 -44.46 -14.18 -36.20
N ALA A 493 -45.65 -14.66 -35.81
CA ALA A 493 -46.81 -14.79 -36.69
C ALA A 493 -47.52 -13.45 -37.00
N CYS A 494 -47.39 -12.43 -36.14
CA CYS A 494 -47.94 -11.09 -36.40
C CYS A 494 -47.08 -10.27 -37.37
N LEU A 495 -45.75 -10.41 -37.30
CA LEU A 495 -44.82 -9.76 -38.22
C LEU A 495 -45.04 -10.19 -39.68
N GLY A 496 -45.33 -11.48 -39.93
CA GLY A 496 -45.66 -11.97 -41.29
C GLY A 496 -46.95 -11.41 -41.89
N ARG A 497 -47.93 -10.98 -41.05
CA ARG A 497 -49.16 -10.33 -41.52
C ARG A 497 -48.96 -8.85 -41.85
N LEU A 498 -48.03 -8.18 -41.17
CA LEU A 498 -47.67 -6.79 -41.44
C LEU A 498 -46.96 -6.64 -42.80
N GLU A 499 -46.14 -7.63 -43.15
CA GLU A 499 -45.42 -7.70 -44.43
C GLU A 499 -46.35 -7.86 -45.64
N ALA A 500 -47.46 -8.59 -45.48
CA ALA A 500 -48.49 -8.73 -46.52
C ALA A 500 -49.31 -7.44 -46.74
N THR A 501 -49.48 -6.63 -45.69
CA THR A 501 -50.29 -5.40 -45.73
C THR A 501 -49.52 -4.22 -46.34
N GLY A 502 -48.20 -4.18 -46.16
CA GLY A 502 -47.30 -3.18 -46.77
C GLY A 502 -47.09 -3.33 -48.29
N LYS A 503 -47.60 -4.42 -48.89
CA LYS A 503 -47.53 -4.69 -50.34
C LYS A 503 -48.66 -4.02 -51.12
N SER A 504 -49.83 -3.82 -50.50
CA SER A 504 -51.03 -3.24 -51.14
C SER A 504 -51.03 -1.70 -51.19
N VAL A 505 -50.34 -1.02 -50.28
CA VAL A 505 -50.26 0.46 -50.25
C VAL A 505 -49.28 1.01 -51.31
N ARG A 506 -48.36 0.18 -51.80
CA ARG A 506 -47.35 0.59 -52.81
C ARG A 506 -47.86 0.58 -54.25
N GLU A 507 -48.99 -0.07 -54.52
CA GLU A 507 -49.54 -0.20 -55.88
C GLU A 507 -50.38 0.99 -56.36
N VAL A 508 -50.62 2.01 -55.52
CA VAL A 508 -51.55 3.11 -55.86
C VAL A 508 -50.85 4.48 -56.06
N ALA A 509 -49.56 4.64 -55.73
CA ALA A 509 -48.86 5.94 -55.78
C ALA A 509 -47.89 6.12 -56.97
N GLY A 510 -48.08 5.36 -58.06
CA GLY A 510 -47.12 5.24 -59.17
C GLY A 510 -47.08 6.32 -60.28
N PRO A 511 -48.17 6.92 -60.79
CA PRO A 511 -48.13 7.37 -62.20
C PRO A 511 -47.44 8.71 -62.54
N LEU A 512 -46.91 9.50 -61.59
CA LEU A 512 -46.45 10.87 -61.91
C LEU A 512 -45.02 11.24 -61.46
N ASN A 513 -44.27 10.31 -60.87
CA ASN A 513 -42.87 10.55 -60.44
C ASN A 513 -41.85 9.56 -61.05
N GLY A 514 -42.30 8.75 -62.01
CA GLY A 514 -41.56 7.60 -62.56
C GLY A 514 -40.62 7.92 -63.72
N GLU A 515 -40.99 8.82 -64.64
CA GLU A 515 -40.21 9.02 -65.87
C GLU A 515 -38.87 9.75 -65.61
N THR A 516 -38.84 10.75 -64.72
CA THR A 516 -37.62 11.49 -64.39
C THR A 516 -36.65 10.68 -63.53
N LYS A 517 -37.16 9.81 -62.64
CA LYS A 517 -36.33 8.87 -61.86
C LYS A 517 -35.79 7.71 -62.69
N LYS A 518 -36.52 7.23 -63.71
CA LYS A 518 -36.06 6.13 -64.59
C LYS A 518 -34.80 6.49 -65.36
N LEU A 519 -34.68 7.73 -65.87
CA LEU A 519 -33.49 8.18 -66.59
C LEU A 519 -32.26 8.29 -65.69
N GLN A 520 -32.44 8.79 -64.47
CA GLN A 520 -31.34 8.95 -63.50
C GLN A 520 -30.88 7.60 -62.92
N ILE A 521 -31.82 6.67 -62.72
CA ILE A 521 -31.52 5.28 -62.32
C ILE A 521 -30.87 4.51 -63.47
N LEU A 522 -31.29 4.72 -64.72
CA LEU A 522 -30.67 4.06 -65.89
C LEU A 522 -29.21 4.50 -66.09
N GLY A 523 -28.90 5.79 -65.95
CA GLY A 523 -27.53 6.29 -66.00
C GLY A 523 -26.64 5.68 -64.91
N ASN A 524 -27.11 5.71 -63.66
CA ASN A 524 -26.37 5.11 -62.54
C ASN A 524 -26.24 3.58 -62.66
N ASN A 525 -27.23 2.90 -63.24
CA ASN A 525 -27.16 1.46 -63.49
C ASN A 525 -26.20 1.11 -64.63
N ILE A 526 -26.09 1.92 -65.68
CA ILE A 526 -25.12 1.69 -66.76
C ILE A 526 -23.69 1.85 -66.24
N GLU A 527 -23.41 2.88 -65.43
CA GLU A 527 -22.11 3.04 -64.78
C GLU A 527 -21.80 1.89 -63.81
N ALA A 528 -22.79 1.44 -63.03
CA ALA A 528 -22.64 0.31 -62.12
C ALA A 528 -22.42 -1.02 -62.88
N VAL A 529 -23.06 -1.23 -64.03
CA VAL A 529 -22.89 -2.41 -64.88
C VAL A 529 -21.53 -2.39 -65.58
N LEU A 530 -21.09 -1.24 -66.11
CA LEU A 530 -19.74 -1.10 -66.68
C LEU A 530 -18.65 -1.34 -65.63
N ALA A 531 -18.81 -0.80 -64.41
CA ALA A 531 -17.92 -1.08 -63.30
C ALA A 531 -17.94 -2.56 -62.87
N ALA A 532 -19.09 -3.23 -62.96
CA ALA A 532 -19.22 -4.66 -62.68
C ALA A 532 -18.58 -5.54 -63.76
N ILE A 533 -18.67 -5.14 -65.04
CA ILE A 533 -18.01 -5.84 -66.17
C ILE A 533 -16.49 -5.73 -66.04
N GLU A 534 -15.97 -4.55 -65.70
CA GLU A 534 -14.52 -4.35 -65.58
C GLU A 534 -13.92 -5.07 -64.36
N ARG A 535 -14.68 -5.18 -63.26
CA ARG A 535 -14.36 -6.02 -62.10
C ARG A 535 -14.28 -7.52 -62.42
N LEU A 536 -14.98 -7.99 -63.45
CA LEU A 536 -14.97 -9.40 -63.87
C LEU A 536 -13.87 -9.73 -64.87
N ARG A 537 -13.44 -8.75 -65.68
CA ARG A 537 -12.49 -8.96 -66.80
C ARG A 537 -11.01 -8.82 -66.41
N GLN A 538 -10.63 -7.79 -65.65
CA GLN A 538 -9.22 -7.55 -65.26
C GLN A 538 -8.53 -8.71 -64.51
N PRO A 539 -9.18 -9.42 -63.58
CA PRO A 539 -8.55 -10.52 -62.84
C PRO A 539 -8.21 -11.74 -63.71
N ALA A 540 -8.94 -11.96 -64.81
CA ALA A 540 -8.72 -13.07 -65.72
C ALA A 540 -7.53 -12.81 -66.67
N ASP A 541 -7.35 -11.56 -67.12
CA ASP A 541 -6.28 -11.18 -68.05
C ASP A 541 -4.90 -11.07 -67.35
N SER A 542 -4.86 -10.71 -66.06
CA SER A 542 -3.61 -10.59 -65.28
C SER A 542 -3.10 -11.89 -64.66
N LYS A 543 -3.91 -12.96 -64.64
CA LYS A 543 -3.59 -14.24 -63.98
C LYS A 543 -2.31 -14.90 -64.50
N ASN A 544 -2.12 -14.92 -65.83
CA ASN A 544 -1.02 -15.65 -66.45
C ASN A 544 0.36 -15.03 -66.13
N ASP A 545 0.43 -13.71 -66.06
CA ASP A 545 1.67 -12.98 -65.75
C ASP A 545 2.06 -13.18 -64.27
N GLU A 546 1.08 -13.14 -63.37
CA GLU A 546 1.33 -13.35 -61.94
C GLU A 546 1.65 -14.82 -61.62
N GLU A 547 1.04 -15.78 -62.32
CA GLU A 547 1.33 -17.21 -62.15
C GLU A 547 2.81 -17.54 -62.45
N GLN A 548 3.41 -16.89 -63.46
CA GLN A 548 4.84 -17.07 -63.75
C GLN A 548 5.73 -16.60 -62.59
N ILE A 549 5.41 -15.46 -61.98
CA ILE A 549 6.14 -14.91 -60.83
C ILE A 549 6.04 -15.84 -59.62
N ILE A 550 4.84 -16.38 -59.34
CA ILE A 550 4.63 -17.32 -58.24
C ILE A 550 5.38 -18.64 -58.47
N ARG A 551 5.46 -19.14 -59.72
CA ARG A 551 6.23 -20.36 -60.04
C ARG A 551 7.74 -20.17 -59.90
N MET A 552 8.27 -18.98 -60.14
CA MET A 552 9.70 -18.68 -59.97
C MET A 552 10.15 -18.70 -58.50
N GLY A 553 9.25 -18.39 -57.57
CA GLY A 553 9.52 -18.33 -56.14
C GLY A 553 10.16 -17.01 -55.68
N PRO A 554 10.06 -16.70 -54.37
CA PRO A 554 10.43 -15.38 -53.82
C PRO A 554 11.93 -15.05 -53.96
N ASP A 555 12.79 -16.07 -53.99
CA ASP A 555 14.25 -15.90 -54.08
C ASP A 555 14.70 -15.49 -55.50
N LYS A 556 14.06 -16.03 -56.55
CA LYS A 556 14.43 -15.75 -57.96
C LYS A 556 13.66 -14.58 -58.55
N ALA A 557 12.40 -14.39 -58.15
CA ALA A 557 11.58 -13.27 -58.63
C ALA A 557 11.91 -11.94 -57.94
N GLY A 558 12.58 -11.99 -56.79
CA GLY A 558 12.81 -10.85 -55.91
C GLY A 558 11.64 -10.63 -54.96
N LEU A 559 11.93 -10.55 -53.65
CA LEU A 559 10.90 -10.50 -52.60
C LEU A 559 9.87 -9.35 -52.77
N PRO A 560 10.24 -8.10 -53.13
CA PRO A 560 9.26 -7.04 -53.35
C PRO A 560 8.31 -7.33 -54.52
N ASN A 561 8.84 -7.86 -55.63
CA ASN A 561 8.07 -8.19 -56.83
C ASN A 561 7.13 -9.37 -56.54
N TYR A 562 7.63 -10.38 -55.83
CA TYR A 562 6.83 -11.54 -55.41
C TYR A 562 5.69 -11.15 -54.47
N LEU A 563 5.96 -10.28 -53.48
CA LEU A 563 4.94 -9.76 -52.56
C LEU A 563 3.90 -8.88 -53.29
N ALA A 564 4.31 -8.11 -54.30
CA ALA A 564 3.37 -7.33 -55.10
C ALA A 564 2.46 -8.22 -55.95
N SER A 565 3.03 -9.27 -56.55
CA SER A 565 2.29 -10.27 -57.33
C SER A 565 1.22 -10.97 -56.50
N ILE A 566 1.60 -11.47 -55.34
CA ILE A 566 0.69 -12.22 -54.48
C ILE A 566 -0.41 -11.32 -53.84
N LYS A 567 -0.11 -10.03 -53.59
CA LYS A 567 -1.12 -9.04 -53.17
C LYS A 567 -2.16 -8.78 -54.26
N ARG A 568 -1.73 -8.69 -55.53
CA ARG A 568 -2.64 -8.55 -56.68
C ARG A 568 -3.51 -9.80 -56.83
N LEU A 569 -2.95 -11.00 -56.67
CA LEU A 569 -3.70 -12.25 -56.68
C LEU A 569 -4.74 -12.34 -55.55
N ASN A 570 -4.41 -11.92 -54.33
CA ASN A 570 -5.38 -11.88 -53.21
C ASN A 570 -6.53 -10.89 -53.47
N LYS A 571 -6.22 -9.70 -54.02
CA LYS A 571 -7.23 -8.71 -54.39
C LYS A 571 -8.17 -9.26 -55.47
N ALA A 572 -7.61 -9.84 -56.53
CA ALA A 572 -8.35 -10.51 -57.60
C ALA A 572 -9.25 -11.63 -57.05
N LEU A 573 -8.74 -12.45 -56.13
CA LEU A 573 -9.49 -13.51 -55.48
C LEU A 573 -10.68 -12.97 -54.66
N SER A 574 -10.46 -11.92 -53.86
CA SER A 574 -11.51 -11.29 -53.05
C SER A 574 -12.61 -10.67 -53.91
N GLU A 575 -12.24 -9.96 -54.98
CA GLU A 575 -13.18 -9.36 -55.94
C GLU A 575 -14.00 -10.44 -56.66
N MET A 576 -13.38 -11.56 -57.06
CA MET A 576 -14.09 -12.69 -57.67
C MET A 576 -14.99 -13.43 -56.69
N GLN A 577 -14.59 -13.63 -55.43
CA GLN A 577 -15.44 -14.26 -54.40
C GLN A 577 -16.68 -13.40 -54.10
N ALA A 578 -16.54 -12.07 -54.10
CA ALA A 578 -17.67 -11.16 -53.91
C ALA A 578 -18.68 -11.19 -55.07
N SER A 579 -18.27 -11.61 -56.28
CA SER A 579 -19.17 -11.67 -57.45
C SER A 579 -20.22 -12.79 -57.38
N ASN A 580 -19.95 -13.86 -56.60
CA ASN A 580 -20.84 -15.01 -56.37
C ASN A 580 -21.42 -15.67 -57.64
N LEU A 581 -20.77 -15.53 -58.80
CA LEU A 581 -21.21 -16.06 -60.08
C LEU A 581 -20.74 -17.52 -60.28
N ARG A 582 -21.66 -18.41 -60.66
CA ARG A 582 -21.35 -19.82 -60.93
C ARG A 582 -20.31 -20.02 -62.03
N SER A 583 -20.26 -19.13 -63.03
CA SER A 583 -19.28 -19.12 -64.12
C SER A 583 -17.85 -18.78 -63.67
N THR A 584 -17.66 -18.19 -62.49
CA THR A 584 -16.35 -17.77 -61.96
C THR A 584 -15.74 -18.76 -60.95
N GLN A 585 -16.49 -19.80 -60.56
CA GLN A 585 -16.08 -20.75 -59.52
C GLN A 585 -14.77 -21.49 -59.86
N GLN A 586 -14.54 -21.81 -61.13
CA GLN A 586 -13.32 -22.49 -61.58
C GLN A 586 -12.08 -21.56 -61.44
N THR A 587 -12.21 -20.30 -61.85
CA THR A 587 -11.14 -19.29 -61.73
C THR A 587 -10.86 -18.95 -60.26
N VAL A 588 -11.89 -18.87 -59.42
CA VAL A 588 -11.74 -18.72 -57.95
C VAL A 588 -10.94 -19.87 -57.36
N ALA A 589 -11.25 -21.13 -57.72
CA ALA A 589 -10.53 -22.30 -57.21
C ALA A 589 -9.05 -22.31 -57.65
N GLU A 590 -8.74 -21.86 -58.87
CA GLU A 590 -7.36 -21.74 -59.35
C GLU A 590 -6.59 -20.60 -58.67
N LEU A 591 -7.20 -19.43 -58.50
CA LEU A 591 -6.60 -18.31 -57.76
C LEU A 591 -6.35 -18.68 -56.29
N GLN A 592 -7.28 -19.41 -55.64
CA GLN A 592 -7.07 -19.94 -54.29
C GLN A 592 -5.87 -20.88 -54.22
N ARG A 593 -5.69 -21.77 -55.21
CA ARG A 593 -4.51 -22.66 -55.27
C ARG A 593 -3.21 -21.87 -55.44
N LEU A 594 -3.19 -20.86 -56.32
CA LEU A 594 -2.00 -20.04 -56.55
C LEU A 594 -1.62 -19.19 -55.33
N VAL A 595 -2.60 -18.54 -54.68
CA VAL A 595 -2.39 -17.79 -53.43
C VAL A 595 -1.87 -18.71 -52.33
N LYS A 596 -2.46 -19.91 -52.18
CA LYS A 596 -2.01 -20.90 -51.20
C LYS A 596 -0.57 -21.33 -51.46
N LEU A 597 -0.23 -21.66 -52.72
CA LEU A 597 1.12 -22.02 -53.12
C LEU A 597 2.12 -20.90 -52.80
N GLY A 598 1.77 -19.65 -53.11
CA GLY A 598 2.66 -18.52 -52.87
C GLY A 598 2.86 -18.21 -51.39
N ASN A 599 1.82 -18.32 -50.57
CA ASN A 599 1.93 -18.16 -49.11
C ASN A 599 2.84 -19.26 -48.51
N THR A 600 2.67 -20.52 -48.92
CA THR A 600 3.55 -21.62 -48.50
C THR A 600 5.01 -21.41 -48.94
N GLN A 601 5.26 -20.86 -50.12
CA GLN A 601 6.62 -20.53 -50.57
C GLN A 601 7.25 -19.39 -49.74
N LEU A 602 6.45 -18.41 -49.29
CA LEU A 602 6.92 -17.35 -48.39
C LEU A 602 7.27 -17.89 -47.00
N GLU A 603 6.45 -18.78 -46.44
CA GLU A 603 6.73 -19.49 -45.18
C GLU A 603 8.04 -20.30 -45.29
N ASN A 604 8.22 -21.07 -46.37
CA ASN A 604 9.44 -21.84 -46.63
C ASN A 604 10.67 -20.95 -46.90
N SER A 605 10.49 -19.74 -47.43
CA SER A 605 11.59 -18.78 -47.60
C SER A 605 11.98 -18.18 -46.23
N PHE A 606 11.01 -17.85 -45.38
CA PHE A 606 11.25 -17.40 -44.00
C PHE A 606 12.02 -18.45 -43.18
N ASP A 607 11.57 -19.71 -43.19
CA ASP A 607 12.23 -20.83 -42.51
C ASP A 607 13.70 -20.97 -42.96
N ARG A 608 13.94 -21.04 -44.29
CA ARG A 608 15.30 -21.15 -44.84
C ARG A 608 16.19 -19.96 -44.46
N LEU A 609 15.68 -18.74 -44.56
CA LEU A 609 16.44 -17.53 -44.20
C LEU A 609 16.83 -17.53 -42.72
N LEU A 610 15.91 -17.90 -41.84
CA LEU A 610 16.17 -17.92 -40.39
C LEU A 610 17.12 -19.06 -39.98
N ARG A 611 16.98 -20.25 -40.57
CA ARG A 611 17.88 -21.39 -40.30
C ARG A 611 19.31 -21.15 -40.77
N ASN A 612 19.49 -20.48 -41.91
CA ASN A 612 20.82 -20.19 -42.44
C ASN A 612 21.62 -19.23 -41.55
N GLU A 613 20.95 -18.32 -40.84
CA GLU A 613 21.56 -17.32 -39.96
C GLU A 613 21.60 -17.75 -38.49
N THR A 614 20.86 -18.81 -38.12
CA THR A 614 20.85 -19.33 -36.76
C THR A 614 21.95 -20.39 -36.62
N PRO A 615 23.05 -20.11 -35.89
CA PRO A 615 24.09 -21.11 -35.66
C PRO A 615 23.53 -22.27 -34.84
N ARG A 616 24.08 -23.48 -35.02
CA ARG A 616 23.62 -24.68 -34.28
C ARG A 616 23.67 -24.52 -32.76
N SER A 617 24.73 -23.89 -32.27
CA SER A 617 24.87 -23.47 -30.87
C SER A 617 26.00 -22.43 -30.79
N ILE A 618 26.03 -21.65 -29.71
CA ILE A 618 27.16 -20.80 -29.34
C ILE A 618 27.64 -21.19 -27.95
N GLU A 619 28.89 -20.84 -27.62
CA GLU A 619 29.44 -20.99 -26.27
C GLU A 619 29.29 -19.66 -25.51
N PRO A 620 28.29 -19.49 -24.62
CA PRO A 620 28.00 -18.19 -24.00
C PRO A 620 29.16 -17.65 -23.16
N LEU A 621 29.97 -18.55 -22.58
CA LEU A 621 31.12 -18.18 -21.77
C LEU A 621 32.15 -17.34 -22.55
N HIS A 622 32.29 -17.57 -23.85
CA HIS A 622 33.16 -16.76 -24.72
C HIS A 622 32.75 -15.28 -24.72
N PHE A 623 31.45 -15.00 -24.72
CA PHE A 623 30.90 -13.65 -24.80
C PHE A 623 30.99 -12.95 -23.46
N ILE A 624 30.68 -13.66 -22.38
CA ILE A 624 30.79 -13.16 -21.02
C ILE A 624 32.25 -12.80 -20.69
N THR A 625 33.18 -13.74 -20.87
CA THR A 625 34.59 -13.55 -20.48
C THR A 625 35.31 -12.47 -21.29
N LYS A 626 34.91 -12.28 -22.55
CA LYS A 626 35.48 -11.25 -23.43
C LYS A 626 34.68 -9.94 -23.44
N ASN A 627 33.62 -9.85 -22.62
CA ASN A 627 32.69 -8.73 -22.57
C ASN A 627 32.18 -8.30 -23.98
N LYS A 628 31.80 -9.29 -24.79
CA LYS A 628 31.27 -9.09 -26.15
C LYS A 628 29.75 -9.15 -26.14
N PRO A 629 29.07 -8.36 -26.98
CA PRO A 629 27.62 -8.48 -27.14
C PRO A 629 27.26 -9.85 -27.71
N PHE A 630 26.10 -10.38 -27.29
CA PHE A 630 25.54 -11.59 -27.86
C PHE A 630 25.07 -11.33 -29.31
N PRO A 631 25.17 -12.33 -30.19
CA PRO A 631 24.90 -12.14 -31.61
C PRO A 631 23.41 -11.92 -31.89
N VAL A 632 23.10 -10.85 -32.65
CA VAL A 632 21.79 -10.56 -33.25
C VAL A 632 21.82 -10.84 -34.75
N LEU A 633 20.65 -10.94 -35.39
CA LEU A 633 20.57 -11.11 -36.84
C LEU A 633 21.05 -9.85 -37.57
N SER A 634 21.51 -9.99 -38.82
CA SER A 634 22.00 -8.86 -39.62
C SER A 634 20.85 -7.99 -40.16
N GLN A 635 21.12 -6.71 -40.43
CA GLN A 635 20.09 -5.75 -40.88
C GLN A 635 19.41 -6.13 -42.22
N ASP A 636 20.14 -6.71 -43.18
CA ASP A 636 19.52 -7.21 -44.44
C ASP A 636 18.46 -8.28 -44.13
N LYS A 637 18.72 -9.13 -43.14
CA LYS A 637 17.81 -10.21 -42.73
C LYS A 637 16.61 -9.67 -41.96
N PHE A 638 16.78 -8.68 -41.09
CA PHE A 638 15.65 -7.98 -40.46
C PHE A 638 14.68 -7.43 -41.51
N ALA A 639 15.20 -6.75 -42.53
CA ALA A 639 14.39 -6.20 -43.60
C ALA A 639 13.61 -7.29 -44.36
N ARG A 640 14.26 -8.40 -44.73
CA ARG A 640 13.62 -9.50 -45.47
C ARG A 640 12.60 -10.27 -44.63
N LEU A 641 12.95 -10.65 -43.40
CA LEU A 641 12.08 -11.40 -42.48
C LEU A 641 10.87 -10.55 -42.07
N GLY A 642 11.09 -9.27 -41.76
CA GLY A 642 10.03 -8.32 -41.42
C GLY A 642 9.05 -8.07 -42.57
N LEU A 643 9.53 -7.98 -43.82
CA LEU A 643 8.68 -7.85 -45.00
C LEU A 643 7.77 -9.07 -45.20
N ILE A 644 8.30 -10.28 -45.01
CA ILE A 644 7.50 -11.52 -45.10
C ILE A 644 6.44 -11.55 -43.99
N ASN A 645 6.84 -11.28 -42.74
CA ASN A 645 5.91 -11.27 -41.60
C ASN A 645 4.79 -10.24 -41.77
N SER A 646 5.12 -9.01 -42.17
CA SER A 646 4.15 -7.93 -42.39
C SER A 646 3.06 -8.32 -43.40
N TYR A 647 3.44 -9.03 -44.47
CA TYR A 647 2.49 -9.53 -45.44
C TYR A 647 1.64 -10.69 -44.89
N VAL A 648 2.26 -11.73 -44.31
CA VAL A 648 1.52 -12.92 -43.84
C VAL A 648 0.57 -12.57 -42.68
N ALA A 649 1.00 -11.72 -41.75
CA ALA A 649 0.15 -11.22 -40.66
C ALA A 649 -1.02 -10.36 -41.18
N GLY A 650 -0.85 -9.67 -42.32
CA GLY A 650 -1.92 -8.93 -43.00
C GLY A 650 -2.97 -9.85 -43.60
N VAL A 651 -2.55 -10.95 -44.24
CA VAL A 651 -3.46 -11.94 -44.84
C VAL A 651 -4.22 -12.71 -43.75
N HIS A 652 -3.52 -13.14 -42.69
CA HIS A 652 -4.12 -13.91 -41.58
C HIS A 652 -5.24 -13.15 -40.86
N ARG A 653 -5.04 -11.83 -40.63
CA ARG A 653 -6.07 -10.94 -40.05
C ARG A 653 -7.32 -10.78 -40.92
N GLN A 654 -7.21 -10.94 -42.23
CA GLN A 654 -8.35 -10.84 -43.16
C GLN A 654 -9.14 -12.13 -43.28
N THR A 655 -8.52 -13.29 -43.04
CA THR A 655 -9.14 -14.62 -43.17
C THR A 655 -9.70 -15.18 -41.85
N GLY A 656 -9.34 -14.62 -40.70
CA GLY A 656 -9.79 -15.06 -39.38
C GLY A 656 -11.21 -14.57 -39.03
N GLY A 657 -12.21 -15.45 -39.08
CA GLY A 657 -13.54 -15.19 -38.52
C GLY A 657 -13.51 -15.03 -37.00
N ALA A 658 -14.52 -14.36 -36.44
CA ALA A 658 -14.69 -14.15 -35.00
C ALA A 658 -14.81 -15.49 -34.25
N GLY A 659 -13.68 -16.05 -33.80
CA GLY A 659 -13.64 -17.27 -32.99
C GLY A 659 -12.27 -17.96 -33.04
N ALA A 660 -11.53 -17.82 -31.93
CA ALA A 660 -10.21 -18.40 -31.60
C ALA A 660 -8.95 -17.63 -32.07
N PRO A 661 -7.97 -17.38 -31.17
CA PRO A 661 -6.67 -16.80 -31.53
C PRO A 661 -5.83 -17.87 -32.23
N GLN A 662 -5.87 -17.94 -33.56
CA GLN A 662 -4.90 -18.75 -34.30
C GLN A 662 -3.57 -17.99 -34.37
N GLU A 663 -2.53 -18.55 -33.75
CA GLU A 663 -1.14 -18.09 -33.83
C GLU A 663 -0.63 -17.99 -35.29
N SER A 664 0.09 -16.91 -35.61
CA SER A 664 0.70 -16.68 -36.92
C SER A 664 1.62 -17.85 -37.33
N PRO A 665 1.50 -18.41 -38.55
CA PRO A 665 2.40 -19.46 -39.05
C PRO A 665 3.88 -19.06 -39.01
N ILE A 666 4.19 -17.79 -39.29
CA ILE A 666 5.56 -17.26 -39.25
C ILE A 666 6.10 -17.20 -37.81
N ALA A 667 5.25 -16.84 -36.84
CA ALA A 667 5.63 -16.86 -35.43
C ALA A 667 5.99 -18.29 -34.97
N LYS A 668 5.22 -19.31 -35.39
CA LYS A 668 5.52 -20.72 -35.07
C LYS A 668 6.87 -21.17 -35.59
N ILE A 669 7.17 -20.89 -36.86
CA ILE A 669 8.47 -21.22 -37.47
C ILE A 669 9.62 -20.54 -36.70
N TYR A 670 9.44 -19.26 -36.35
CA TYR A 670 10.43 -18.51 -35.58
C TYR A 670 10.69 -19.14 -34.22
N ILE A 671 9.62 -19.41 -33.46
CA ILE A 671 9.68 -20.02 -32.12
C ILE A 671 10.38 -21.38 -32.21
N GLU A 672 10.03 -22.25 -33.17
CA GLU A 672 10.62 -23.58 -33.33
C GLU A 672 12.14 -23.51 -33.50
N ILE A 673 12.63 -22.64 -34.39
CA ILE A 673 14.07 -22.52 -34.70
C ILE A 673 14.83 -21.86 -33.53
N ARG A 674 14.32 -20.72 -33.04
CA ARG A 674 15.05 -19.90 -32.08
C ARG A 674 15.02 -20.47 -30.66
N SER A 675 13.93 -21.11 -30.26
CA SER A 675 13.85 -21.76 -28.94
C SER A 675 14.85 -22.92 -28.80
N GLN A 676 15.04 -23.71 -29.87
CA GLN A 676 16.04 -24.78 -29.90
C GLN A 676 17.47 -24.23 -29.81
N TYR A 677 17.74 -23.12 -30.50
CA TYR A 677 19.03 -22.41 -30.41
C TYR A 677 19.34 -21.93 -28.99
N LEU A 678 18.40 -21.22 -28.36
CA LEU A 678 18.57 -20.71 -26.99
C LEU A 678 18.78 -21.85 -26.00
N SER A 679 17.97 -22.91 -26.08
CA SER A 679 18.08 -24.07 -25.20
C SER A 679 19.42 -24.78 -25.35
N SER A 680 19.91 -24.94 -26.58
CA SER A 680 21.17 -25.63 -26.86
C SER A 680 22.40 -24.84 -26.40
N ALA A 681 22.36 -23.51 -26.50
CA ALA A 681 23.45 -22.64 -26.04
C ALA A 681 23.61 -22.65 -24.51
N LEU A 682 22.50 -22.83 -23.78
CA LEU A 682 22.46 -22.72 -22.32
C LEU A 682 22.69 -24.05 -21.57
N LEU A 683 22.51 -25.19 -22.23
CA LEU A 683 22.51 -26.52 -21.61
C LEU A 683 23.81 -26.88 -20.86
N ASN A 684 24.97 -26.49 -21.41
CA ASN A 684 26.26 -26.75 -20.79
C ASN A 684 26.42 -26.01 -19.46
N LEU A 685 25.96 -24.76 -19.39
CA LEU A 685 26.02 -23.93 -18.18
C LEU A 685 25.01 -24.38 -17.13
N ALA A 686 23.83 -24.85 -17.53
CA ALA A 686 22.87 -25.51 -16.65
C ALA A 686 23.50 -26.72 -15.95
N THR A 687 24.17 -27.59 -16.71
CA THR A 687 24.87 -28.77 -16.18
C THR A 687 26.08 -28.41 -15.31
N ALA A 688 26.84 -27.38 -15.69
CA ALA A 688 27.96 -26.89 -14.87
C ALA A 688 27.49 -26.33 -13.52
N SER A 689 26.34 -25.67 -13.48
CA SER A 689 25.76 -25.10 -12.25
C SER A 689 25.45 -26.17 -11.20
N THR A 690 24.91 -27.32 -11.62
CA THR A 690 24.60 -28.43 -10.70
C THR A 690 25.84 -29.20 -10.24
N ASN A 691 26.83 -29.37 -11.12
CA ASN A 691 28.07 -30.05 -10.79
C ASN A 691 28.97 -29.25 -9.84
N THR A 692 29.04 -27.93 -10.01
CA THR A 692 29.85 -27.04 -9.16
C THR A 692 29.29 -26.86 -7.75
N ALA A 693 27.98 -27.07 -7.57
CA ALA A 693 27.36 -27.07 -6.24
C ALA A 693 27.82 -28.25 -5.35
N LYS A 694 28.22 -29.38 -5.95
CA LYS A 694 28.69 -30.56 -5.21
C LYS A 694 30.14 -30.35 -4.73
N LYS A 695 30.30 -29.94 -3.47
CA LYS A 695 31.61 -29.70 -2.84
C LYS A 695 32.43 -30.99 -2.68
N LYS A 696 33.76 -30.86 -2.73
CA LYS A 696 34.69 -31.95 -2.42
C LYS A 696 34.65 -32.40 -0.95
N ASN A 697 34.36 -31.47 -0.04
CA ASN A 697 34.13 -31.74 1.38
C ASN A 697 32.67 -31.41 1.72
N PRO A 698 31.82 -32.40 2.08
CA PRO A 698 30.41 -32.18 2.43
C PRO A 698 30.20 -31.22 3.60
N ASP A 699 31.13 -31.20 4.57
CA ASP A 699 31.02 -30.42 5.80
C ASP A 699 31.49 -28.96 5.66
N ALA A 700 32.09 -28.60 4.52
CA ALA A 700 32.57 -27.24 4.29
C ALA A 700 31.39 -26.27 4.08
N ILE A 701 31.41 -25.11 4.71
CA ILE A 701 30.40 -24.06 4.51
C ILE A 701 30.52 -23.51 3.08
N TYR A 702 29.38 -23.34 2.41
CA TYR A 702 29.32 -22.74 1.08
C TYR A 702 29.91 -21.32 1.05
N ARG A 703 30.63 -20.99 -0.04
CA ARG A 703 31.20 -19.66 -0.29
C ARG A 703 30.58 -19.06 -1.54
N ALA A 704 30.20 -17.78 -1.47
CA ALA A 704 29.64 -17.04 -2.58
C ALA A 704 30.53 -17.14 -3.84
N GLY A 705 29.90 -17.22 -5.01
CA GLY A 705 30.57 -17.27 -6.31
C GLY A 705 31.20 -18.62 -6.68
N THR A 706 31.02 -19.67 -5.87
CA THR A 706 31.55 -21.01 -6.19
C THR A 706 30.65 -21.83 -7.10
N SER A 707 29.35 -21.50 -7.17
CA SER A 707 28.39 -22.12 -8.10
C SER A 707 28.40 -21.45 -9.48
N GLY A 708 28.27 -22.24 -10.54
CA GLY A 708 28.13 -21.77 -11.92
C GLY A 708 26.81 -21.05 -12.24
N ILE A 709 25.87 -20.97 -11.29
CA ILE A 709 24.53 -20.40 -11.51
C ILE A 709 24.55 -18.91 -11.91
N GLY A 710 25.53 -18.14 -11.41
CA GLY A 710 25.69 -16.72 -11.78
C GLY A 710 26.03 -16.55 -13.27
N THR A 711 27.01 -17.32 -13.75
CA THR A 711 27.40 -17.34 -15.17
C THR A 711 26.24 -17.81 -16.05
N TYR A 712 25.47 -18.79 -15.58
CA TYR A 712 24.28 -19.27 -16.29
C TYR A 712 23.22 -18.17 -16.42
N ALA A 713 22.90 -17.46 -15.33
CA ALA A 713 21.96 -16.34 -15.35
C ALA A 713 22.43 -15.18 -16.25
N GLN A 714 23.72 -14.83 -16.21
CA GLN A 714 24.28 -13.80 -17.09
C GLN A 714 24.20 -14.18 -18.58
N ALA A 715 24.44 -15.46 -18.90
CA ALA A 715 24.27 -15.96 -20.26
C ALA A 715 22.81 -15.87 -20.71
N MET A 716 21.86 -16.21 -19.83
CA MET A 716 20.42 -16.09 -20.10
C MET A 716 20.03 -14.63 -20.35
N GLU A 717 20.47 -13.69 -19.50
CA GLU A 717 20.15 -12.27 -19.67
C GLU A 717 20.58 -11.76 -21.05
N GLY A 718 21.85 -12.00 -21.42
CA GLY A 718 22.40 -11.52 -22.68
C GLY A 718 21.75 -12.15 -23.91
N LEU A 719 21.49 -13.46 -23.88
CA LEU A 719 20.82 -14.17 -24.96
C LEU A 719 19.36 -13.74 -25.14
N PHE A 720 18.62 -13.59 -24.03
CA PHE A 720 17.20 -13.21 -24.09
C PHE A 720 17.02 -11.76 -24.55
N VAL A 721 17.91 -10.86 -24.13
CA VAL A 721 17.92 -9.49 -24.62
C VAL A 721 18.18 -9.44 -26.13
N ALA A 722 19.19 -10.17 -26.61
CA ALA A 722 19.49 -10.25 -28.04
C ALA A 722 18.31 -10.85 -28.82
N GLU A 723 17.61 -11.82 -28.24
CA GLU A 723 16.41 -12.40 -28.83
C GLU A 723 15.25 -11.41 -28.89
N TYR A 724 15.02 -10.64 -27.83
CA TYR A 724 13.99 -9.61 -27.80
C TYR A 724 14.24 -8.53 -28.87
N GLU A 725 15.50 -8.15 -29.09
CA GLU A 725 15.89 -7.24 -30.17
C GLU A 725 15.59 -7.84 -31.55
N ASN A 726 15.88 -9.13 -31.78
CA ASN A 726 15.51 -9.80 -33.03
C ASN A 726 14.00 -9.77 -33.26
N ILE A 727 13.21 -10.04 -32.21
CA ILE A 727 11.74 -10.05 -32.28
C ILE A 727 11.20 -8.65 -32.58
N CYS A 728 11.71 -7.61 -31.91
CA CYS A 728 11.28 -6.23 -32.13
C CYS A 728 11.49 -5.74 -33.57
N ASN A 729 12.53 -6.27 -34.25
CA ASN A 729 12.85 -5.92 -35.63
C ASN A 729 12.06 -6.73 -36.68
N ILE A 730 11.48 -7.88 -36.31
CA ILE A 730 10.78 -8.78 -37.26
C ILE A 730 9.25 -8.74 -37.08
N PHE A 731 8.78 -8.61 -35.83
CA PHE A 731 7.38 -8.74 -35.45
C PHE A 731 6.74 -7.41 -35.08
N THR A 732 5.40 -7.38 -35.09
CA THR A 732 4.64 -6.20 -34.67
C THR A 732 4.52 -6.15 -33.16
N ARG A 733 4.27 -4.96 -32.60
CA ARG A 733 4.23 -4.75 -31.14
C ARG A 733 3.24 -5.64 -30.39
N GLU A 734 2.15 -6.03 -31.05
CA GLU A 734 1.13 -6.95 -30.50
C GLU A 734 1.69 -8.37 -30.31
N ASP A 735 2.67 -8.76 -31.13
CA ASP A 735 3.27 -10.10 -31.13
C ASP A 735 4.52 -10.19 -30.23
N TRP A 736 5.12 -9.06 -29.81
CA TRP A 736 6.41 -9.03 -29.11
C TRP A 736 6.41 -9.89 -27.85
N GLY A 737 5.43 -9.69 -26.97
CA GLY A 737 5.30 -10.47 -25.73
C GLY A 737 5.08 -11.96 -26.00
N PRO A 738 3.97 -12.34 -26.68
CA PRO A 738 3.65 -13.76 -26.92
C PRO A 738 4.74 -14.55 -27.63
N VAL A 739 5.39 -13.97 -28.66
CA VAL A 739 6.47 -14.65 -29.39
C VAL A 739 7.72 -14.78 -28.53
N PHE A 740 8.06 -13.76 -27.75
CA PHE A 740 9.23 -13.78 -26.87
C PHE A 740 9.06 -14.78 -25.73
N GLU A 741 7.91 -14.79 -25.06
CA GLU A 741 7.59 -15.75 -24.01
C GLU A 741 7.68 -17.19 -24.53
N ALA A 742 7.04 -17.49 -25.67
CA ALA A 742 7.08 -18.81 -26.27
C ALA A 742 8.49 -19.25 -26.70
N THR A 743 9.30 -18.31 -27.22
CA THR A 743 10.69 -18.59 -27.66
C THR A 743 11.60 -18.90 -26.48
N CYS A 744 11.46 -18.18 -25.37
CA CYS A 744 12.27 -18.38 -24.16
C CYS A 744 11.82 -19.58 -23.30
N GLN A 745 10.61 -20.11 -23.53
CA GLN A 745 9.98 -21.09 -22.65
C GLN A 745 10.82 -22.37 -22.44
N PRO A 746 11.41 -23.02 -23.46
CA PRO A 746 12.22 -24.22 -23.22
C PRO A 746 13.44 -23.97 -22.33
N SER A 747 14.12 -22.83 -22.51
CA SER A 747 15.25 -22.42 -21.67
C SER A 747 14.83 -22.11 -20.22
N LEU A 748 13.63 -21.54 -20.03
CA LEU A 748 13.06 -21.30 -18.69
C LEU A 748 12.67 -22.60 -17.97
N VAL A 749 12.15 -23.59 -18.71
CA VAL A 749 11.86 -24.93 -18.18
C VAL A 749 13.15 -25.60 -17.71
N GLU A 750 14.22 -25.49 -18.49
CA GLU A 750 15.54 -26.03 -18.15
C GLU A 750 16.15 -25.33 -16.92
N LEU A 751 16.07 -23.99 -16.83
CA LEU A 751 16.43 -23.24 -15.62
C LEU A 751 15.64 -23.75 -14.41
N GLY A 752 14.32 -23.93 -14.55
CA GLY A 752 13.49 -24.49 -13.50
C GLY A 752 13.92 -25.89 -13.05
N ARG A 753 14.40 -26.75 -13.97
CA ARG A 753 14.98 -28.06 -13.65
C ARG A 753 16.28 -27.92 -12.87
N THR A 754 17.21 -27.08 -13.35
CA THR A 754 18.49 -26.79 -12.67
C THR A 754 18.25 -26.28 -11.24
N LEU A 755 17.34 -25.31 -11.06
CA LEU A 755 17.00 -24.76 -9.75
C LEU A 755 16.39 -25.80 -8.81
N ARG A 756 15.57 -26.74 -9.33
CA ARG A 756 15.05 -27.85 -8.52
C ARG A 756 16.13 -28.82 -8.06
N GLU A 757 17.08 -29.15 -8.94
CA GLU A 757 18.22 -30.02 -8.60
C GLU A 757 19.12 -29.37 -7.53
N LEU A 758 19.45 -28.08 -7.70
CA LEU A 758 20.18 -27.30 -6.70
C LEU A 758 19.42 -27.23 -5.37
N ASN A 759 18.10 -27.00 -5.42
CA ASN A 759 17.26 -26.97 -4.22
C ASN A 759 17.26 -28.32 -3.48
N GLY A 760 17.25 -29.43 -4.22
CA GLY A 760 17.37 -30.77 -3.65
C GLY A 760 18.69 -30.96 -2.91
N HIS A 761 19.80 -30.49 -3.49
CA HIS A 761 21.11 -30.53 -2.84
C HIS A 761 21.15 -29.70 -1.54
N ILE A 762 20.61 -28.48 -1.58
CA ILE A 762 20.55 -27.57 -0.42
C ILE A 762 19.73 -28.18 0.70
N LYS A 763 18.56 -28.77 0.39
CA LYS A 763 17.69 -29.40 1.39
C LYS A 763 18.40 -30.53 2.14
N SER A 764 19.24 -31.30 1.46
CA SER A 764 20.02 -32.38 2.07
C SER A 764 21.17 -31.89 2.95
N HIS A 765 21.62 -30.65 2.80
CA HIS A 765 22.78 -30.07 3.50
C HIS A 765 22.47 -28.67 4.05
N MET A 766 21.32 -28.52 4.71
CA MET A 766 20.78 -27.20 5.11
C MET A 766 21.76 -26.37 5.96
N THR A 767 22.52 -27.01 6.84
CA THR A 767 23.43 -26.34 7.77
C THR A 767 24.66 -25.73 7.10
N THR A 768 25.09 -26.27 5.95
CA THR A 768 26.30 -25.82 5.24
C THR A 768 26.00 -25.11 3.92
N ASP A 769 24.91 -25.47 3.23
CA ASP A 769 24.60 -25.02 1.87
C ASP A 769 23.38 -24.08 1.76
N CYS A 770 22.76 -23.67 2.87
CA CYS A 770 21.68 -22.68 2.83
C CYS A 770 22.09 -21.33 2.20
N TYR A 771 23.36 -20.96 2.27
CA TYR A 771 23.90 -19.76 1.63
C TYR A 771 23.79 -19.77 0.10
N LEU A 772 23.91 -20.95 -0.52
CA LEU A 772 23.67 -21.11 -1.96
C LEU A 772 22.21 -20.75 -2.31
N ALA A 773 21.25 -21.02 -1.43
CA ALA A 773 19.87 -20.61 -1.63
C ALA A 773 19.72 -19.07 -1.64
N TYR A 774 20.42 -18.36 -0.75
CA TYR A 774 20.41 -16.91 -0.70
C TYR A 774 21.02 -16.29 -1.96
N GLU A 775 22.15 -16.84 -2.42
CA GLU A 775 22.80 -16.40 -3.66
C GLU A 775 21.91 -16.65 -4.90
N ILE A 776 21.28 -17.82 -5.00
CA ILE A 776 20.33 -18.12 -6.09
C ILE A 776 19.16 -17.13 -6.08
N VAL A 777 18.62 -16.80 -4.90
CA VAL A 777 17.53 -15.82 -4.76
C VAL A 777 17.97 -14.45 -5.26
N GLU A 778 19.18 -14.01 -4.93
CA GLU A 778 19.72 -12.74 -5.42
C GLU A 778 19.90 -12.74 -6.94
N ILE A 779 20.63 -13.71 -7.49
CA ILE A 779 20.99 -13.80 -8.90
C ILE A 779 19.74 -13.88 -9.79
N ILE A 780 18.79 -14.75 -9.45
CA ILE A 780 17.58 -14.94 -10.28
C ILE A 780 16.61 -13.76 -10.13
N SER A 781 16.56 -13.12 -8.97
CA SER A 781 15.77 -11.89 -8.81
C SER A 781 16.36 -10.73 -9.61
N GLU A 782 17.68 -10.61 -9.66
CA GLU A 782 18.37 -9.61 -10.48
C GLU A 782 18.15 -9.86 -11.98
N LEU A 783 18.33 -11.10 -12.44
CA LEU A 783 17.99 -11.52 -13.80
C LEU A 783 16.56 -11.14 -14.16
N SER A 784 15.60 -11.47 -13.30
CA SER A 784 14.18 -11.15 -13.53
C SER A 784 13.92 -9.65 -13.60
N ASN A 785 14.56 -8.84 -12.75
CA ASN A 785 14.37 -7.40 -12.75
C ASN A 785 15.04 -6.73 -13.96
N ASN A 786 16.20 -7.22 -14.39
CA ASN A 786 16.91 -6.72 -15.57
C ASN A 786 16.14 -7.02 -16.85
N LEU A 787 15.62 -8.25 -16.99
CA LEU A 787 14.79 -8.63 -18.13
C LEU A 787 13.47 -7.85 -18.16
N GLU A 788 12.75 -7.74 -17.03
CA GLU A 788 11.54 -6.91 -16.93
C GLU A 788 11.80 -5.46 -17.38
N ARG A 789 12.90 -4.86 -16.93
CA ARG A 789 13.23 -3.47 -17.28
C ARG A 789 13.50 -3.29 -18.78
N ARG A 790 14.07 -4.30 -19.44
CA ARG A 790 14.54 -4.21 -20.83
C ARG A 790 13.52 -4.73 -21.84
N THR A 791 12.74 -5.75 -21.47
CA THR A 791 11.81 -6.44 -22.37
C THR A 791 10.35 -6.29 -21.93
N GLY A 792 10.08 -6.00 -20.66
CA GLY A 792 8.74 -5.92 -20.09
C GLY A 792 8.04 -7.28 -19.87
N GLU A 793 8.78 -8.38 -19.97
CA GLU A 793 8.24 -9.75 -20.02
C GLU A 793 9.04 -10.72 -19.12
N LEU A 794 8.54 -11.95 -18.94
CA LEU A 794 9.17 -13.10 -18.26
C LEU A 794 9.29 -13.04 -16.72
N LYS A 795 8.93 -11.93 -16.08
CA LYS A 795 8.99 -11.78 -14.63
C LYS A 795 8.19 -12.84 -13.87
N SER A 796 6.99 -13.16 -14.33
CA SER A 796 6.11 -14.18 -13.75
C SER A 796 6.74 -15.59 -13.82
N SER A 797 7.27 -15.96 -14.98
CA SER A 797 7.92 -17.26 -15.23
C SER A 797 9.19 -17.45 -14.39
N LEU A 798 10.03 -16.42 -14.29
CA LEU A 798 11.23 -16.47 -13.46
C LEU A 798 10.90 -16.52 -11.96
N ALA A 799 9.91 -15.75 -11.52
CA ALA A 799 9.43 -15.81 -10.14
C ALA A 799 8.86 -17.20 -9.78
N ALA A 800 8.13 -17.83 -10.70
CA ALA A 800 7.60 -19.18 -10.52
C ALA A 800 8.72 -20.23 -10.37
N SER A 801 9.76 -20.15 -11.20
CA SER A 801 10.92 -21.04 -11.12
C SER A 801 11.76 -20.84 -9.86
N LEU A 802 11.84 -19.60 -9.34
CA LEU A 802 12.61 -19.29 -8.13
C LEU A 802 11.90 -19.69 -6.83
N LYS A 803 10.55 -19.73 -6.83
CA LYS A 803 9.72 -19.95 -5.64
C LYS A 803 10.17 -21.13 -4.77
N PRO A 804 10.45 -22.34 -5.30
CA PRO A 804 10.86 -23.48 -4.47
C PRO A 804 12.17 -23.26 -3.72
N VAL A 805 13.13 -22.53 -4.30
CA VAL A 805 14.41 -22.21 -3.65
C VAL A 805 14.19 -21.15 -2.57
N ARG A 806 13.35 -20.14 -2.86
CA ARG A 806 12.98 -19.09 -1.89
C ARG A 806 12.31 -19.68 -0.64
N GLU A 807 11.42 -20.66 -0.80
CA GLU A 807 10.81 -21.36 0.34
C GLU A 807 11.83 -22.16 1.15
N THR A 808 12.80 -22.81 0.50
CA THR A 808 13.90 -23.48 1.20
C THR A 808 14.75 -22.50 2.00
N ALA A 809 15.11 -21.35 1.40
CA ALA A 809 15.84 -20.27 2.05
C ALA A 809 15.04 -19.65 3.23
N LYS A 810 13.71 -19.65 3.14
CA LYS A 810 12.84 -19.26 4.25
C LYS A 810 12.89 -20.29 5.39
N SER A 811 12.82 -21.58 5.05
CA SER A 811 12.86 -22.68 6.02
C SER A 811 14.21 -22.90 6.69
N SER A 812 15.32 -22.42 6.09
CA SER A 812 16.65 -22.56 6.68
C SER A 812 16.81 -21.72 7.95
N LEU A 813 16.18 -20.54 8.03
CA LEU A 813 16.28 -19.64 9.18
C LEU A 813 15.83 -20.29 10.51
N PRO A 814 14.61 -20.86 10.64
CA PRO A 814 14.22 -21.57 11.85
C PRO A 814 15.08 -22.83 12.10
N GLU A 815 15.46 -23.57 11.06
CA GLU A 815 16.29 -24.78 11.22
C GLU A 815 17.69 -24.46 11.78
N LEU A 816 18.32 -23.38 11.34
CA LEU A 816 19.63 -22.94 11.85
C LEU A 816 19.56 -22.51 13.33
N LEU A 817 18.45 -21.87 13.73
CA LEU A 817 18.21 -21.51 15.12
C LEU A 817 18.01 -22.76 15.99
N GLU A 818 17.19 -23.71 15.55
CA GLU A 818 16.97 -24.96 16.27
C GLU A 818 18.23 -25.86 16.30
N ASP A 819 19.01 -25.88 15.23
CA ASP A 819 20.31 -26.55 15.21
C ASP A 819 21.24 -26.03 16.32
N THR A 820 21.28 -24.71 16.52
CA THR A 820 22.05 -24.10 17.61
C THR A 820 21.64 -24.66 18.98
N LYS A 821 20.33 -24.72 19.25
CA LYS A 821 19.81 -25.29 20.50
C LYS A 821 20.16 -26.77 20.64
N ARG A 822 19.98 -27.57 19.57
CA ARG A 822 20.31 -29.00 19.57
C ARG A 822 21.79 -29.24 19.87
N ARG A 823 22.68 -28.47 19.24
CA ARG A 823 24.13 -28.60 19.45
C ARG A 823 24.55 -28.22 20.87
N VAL A 824 23.96 -27.18 21.47
CA VAL A 824 24.20 -26.83 22.89
C VAL A 824 23.67 -27.93 23.83
N ASN A 825 22.46 -28.42 23.59
CA ASN A 825 21.84 -29.47 24.41
C ASN A 825 22.60 -30.80 24.32
N GLY A 826 23.26 -31.08 23.19
CA GLY A 826 24.09 -32.26 22.96
C GLY A 826 25.45 -32.23 23.66
N LEU A 827 25.88 -31.11 24.25
CA LEU A 827 27.16 -31.01 24.96
C LEU A 827 27.17 -31.92 26.19
N GLN A 828 28.01 -32.95 26.22
CA GLN A 828 28.04 -33.92 27.32
C GLN A 828 28.68 -33.37 28.60
N SER A 829 29.65 -32.45 28.48
CA SER A 829 30.34 -31.80 29.60
C SER A 829 30.57 -30.31 29.31
N LEU A 830 30.76 -29.53 30.38
CA LEU A 830 31.21 -28.13 30.32
C LEU A 830 32.51 -27.98 31.12
N PRO A 831 33.37 -27.01 30.77
CA PRO A 831 34.60 -26.76 31.51
C PRO A 831 34.33 -26.40 32.97
N LEU A 832 34.97 -27.12 33.90
CA LEU A 832 34.77 -26.97 35.35
C LEU A 832 35.36 -25.67 35.93
N ASP A 833 36.15 -24.96 35.14
CA ASP A 833 36.79 -23.68 35.45
C ASP A 833 36.05 -22.48 34.84
N GLY A 834 34.98 -22.72 34.07
CA GLY A 834 34.18 -21.69 33.41
C GLY A 834 34.71 -21.23 32.05
N ALA A 835 35.64 -21.95 31.42
CA ALA A 835 36.14 -21.62 30.09
C ALA A 835 35.03 -21.61 29.01
N PRO A 836 35.14 -20.76 27.97
CA PRO A 836 34.16 -20.66 26.89
C PRO A 836 34.14 -21.93 26.02
N VAL A 837 33.00 -22.17 25.36
CA VAL A 837 32.80 -23.30 24.44
C VAL A 837 32.81 -22.86 22.97
N PRO A 838 33.37 -23.66 22.04
CA PRO A 838 33.52 -23.28 20.62
C PRO A 838 32.20 -22.89 19.92
N ILE A 839 31.09 -23.47 20.35
CA ILE A 839 29.75 -23.22 19.78
C ILE A 839 29.33 -21.74 19.83
N VAL A 840 29.84 -20.97 20.81
CA VAL A 840 29.59 -19.53 20.91
C VAL A 840 30.21 -18.82 19.70
N SER A 841 31.51 -19.04 19.47
CA SER A 841 32.24 -18.43 18.35
C SER A 841 31.71 -18.92 16.99
N GLU A 842 31.37 -20.20 16.86
CA GLU A 842 30.80 -20.75 15.63
C GLU A 842 29.44 -20.14 15.28
N THR A 843 28.58 -19.94 16.29
CA THR A 843 27.27 -19.30 16.09
C THR A 843 27.42 -17.85 15.62
N MET A 844 28.35 -17.11 16.21
CA MET A 844 28.63 -15.73 15.79
C MET A 844 29.25 -15.66 14.39
N GLN A 845 30.19 -16.55 14.06
CA GLN A 845 30.76 -16.62 12.71
C GLN A 845 29.68 -16.92 11.66
N ARG A 846 28.70 -17.75 11.99
CA ARG A 846 27.56 -18.02 11.10
C ARG A 846 26.72 -16.76 10.85
N LEU A 847 26.40 -16.00 11.90
CA LEU A 847 25.67 -14.73 11.76
C LEU A 847 26.46 -13.71 10.93
N GLN A 848 27.78 -13.63 11.11
CA GLN A 848 28.66 -12.77 10.29
C GLN A 848 28.62 -13.17 8.82
N ASN A 849 28.69 -14.47 8.51
CA ASN A 849 28.63 -14.95 7.13
C ASN A 849 27.28 -14.62 6.47
N MET A 850 26.17 -14.63 7.23
CA MET A 850 24.86 -14.24 6.71
C MET A 850 24.79 -12.76 6.30
N VAL A 851 25.58 -11.86 6.90
CA VAL A 851 25.62 -10.45 6.52
C VAL A 851 26.08 -10.25 5.06
N GLN A 852 26.94 -11.13 4.54
CA GLN A 852 27.35 -11.09 3.13
C GLN A 852 26.18 -11.29 2.16
N PHE A 853 25.08 -11.87 2.63
CA PHE A 853 23.85 -12.12 1.88
C PHE A 853 22.69 -11.24 2.39
N LEU A 854 22.99 -10.06 2.95
CA LEU A 854 21.98 -9.22 3.61
C LEU A 854 20.84 -8.82 2.66
N ARG A 855 21.12 -8.56 1.37
CA ARG A 855 20.09 -8.16 0.39
C ARG A 855 19.05 -9.26 0.13
N PRO A 856 19.43 -10.50 -0.29
CA PRO A 856 18.46 -11.58 -0.46
C PRO A 856 17.81 -11.98 0.86
N ILE A 857 18.55 -11.99 1.97
CA ILE A 857 17.99 -12.30 3.30
C ILE A 857 16.95 -11.27 3.70
N SER A 858 17.18 -9.97 3.48
CA SER A 858 16.19 -8.91 3.76
C SER A 858 14.88 -9.16 2.99
N SER A 859 14.97 -9.55 1.72
CA SER A 859 13.81 -9.90 0.89
C SER A 859 13.09 -11.17 1.39
N ILE A 860 13.81 -12.14 1.94
CA ILE A 860 13.23 -13.33 2.58
C ILE A 860 12.58 -12.96 3.91
N MET A 861 13.23 -12.12 4.72
CA MET A 861 12.76 -11.66 6.02
C MET A 861 11.45 -10.89 5.91
N ILE A 862 11.33 -9.99 4.93
CA ILE A 862 10.06 -9.30 4.63
C ILE A 862 8.95 -10.32 4.30
N SER A 863 9.26 -11.39 3.56
CA SER A 863 8.30 -12.44 3.21
C SER A 863 8.00 -13.42 4.35
N LEU A 864 8.90 -13.55 5.32
CA LEU A 864 8.74 -14.37 6.51
C LEU A 864 7.94 -13.64 7.59
N GLY A 865 8.09 -12.32 7.67
CA GLY A 865 7.55 -11.49 8.73
C GLY A 865 8.43 -11.57 9.98
N ASP A 866 8.39 -10.51 10.78
CA ASP A 866 9.14 -10.45 12.04
C ASP A 866 8.68 -11.55 13.01
N GLY A 867 9.63 -12.26 13.61
CA GLY A 867 9.38 -13.41 14.48
C GLY A 867 8.96 -14.71 13.77
N GLY A 868 8.85 -14.73 12.43
CA GLY A 868 8.42 -15.91 11.67
C GLY A 868 9.37 -17.12 11.73
N TRP A 869 10.58 -16.96 12.28
CA TRP A 869 11.56 -18.01 12.54
C TRP A 869 11.40 -18.71 13.90
N LYS A 870 10.51 -18.24 14.78
CA LYS A 870 10.27 -18.87 16.08
C LYS A 870 9.30 -20.05 15.90
N SER A 871 9.71 -21.25 16.32
CA SER A 871 8.87 -22.45 16.28
C SER A 871 7.59 -22.27 17.12
N ALA A 872 6.44 -22.72 16.59
CA ALA A 872 5.10 -22.55 17.17
C ALA A 872 4.87 -23.20 18.55
N VAL A 873 5.88 -23.84 19.14
CA VAL A 873 5.76 -24.66 20.37
C VAL A 873 6.12 -23.91 21.66
N VAL A 874 6.72 -22.72 21.59
CA VAL A 874 7.17 -21.97 22.79
C VAL A 874 6.23 -20.82 23.18
N SER A 875 4.96 -20.86 22.76
CA SER A 875 3.92 -19.96 23.29
C SER A 875 3.18 -20.63 24.46
N ARG A 876 3.86 -20.77 25.61
CA ARG A 876 3.20 -21.00 26.91
C ARG A 876 4.01 -20.35 28.03
N GLY A 877 3.76 -19.06 28.23
CA GLY A 877 4.20 -18.34 29.43
C GLY A 877 4.34 -16.85 29.18
N VAL A 878 3.34 -16.09 29.63
CA VAL A 878 3.16 -14.62 29.59
C VAL A 878 2.47 -14.07 28.33
N GLY A 879 1.15 -13.85 28.48
CA GLY A 879 0.37 -12.83 27.76
C GLY A 879 0.03 -13.12 26.30
N ASP A 880 -1.24 -13.36 26.03
CA ASP A 880 -1.84 -13.48 24.69
C ASP A 880 -1.26 -12.48 23.68
N ALA A 881 -0.51 -12.99 22.72
CA ALA A 881 -0.25 -12.33 21.45
C ALA A 881 -0.48 -13.35 20.35
N ALA A 882 -1.67 -13.33 19.75
CA ALA A 882 -1.84 -13.79 18.38
C ALA A 882 -0.77 -13.11 17.51
N PRO A 883 -0.21 -13.77 16.49
CA PRO A 883 0.79 -13.16 15.62
C PRO A 883 0.24 -11.84 15.11
N SER A 884 0.86 -10.74 15.54
CA SER A 884 0.27 -9.42 15.33
C SER A 884 0.22 -9.12 13.84
N LEU A 885 -0.89 -8.54 13.39
CA LEU A 885 -1.08 -7.99 12.04
C LEU A 885 -0.03 -6.93 11.64
N ALA A 886 0.92 -6.59 12.50
CA ALA A 886 2.11 -5.78 12.18
C ALA A 886 3.14 -6.52 11.30
N SER A 887 2.98 -7.84 11.05
CA SER A 887 3.91 -8.60 10.20
C SER A 887 3.76 -8.32 8.69
N PHE A 888 2.84 -7.44 8.30
CA PHE A 888 2.64 -7.00 6.91
C PHE A 888 2.66 -5.46 6.81
N ASP A 889 3.64 -4.84 7.47
CA ASP A 889 3.94 -3.43 7.24
C ASP A 889 4.38 -3.20 5.79
N ILE A 890 3.60 -2.37 5.09
CA ILE A 890 3.94 -1.77 3.81
C ILE A 890 5.10 -0.80 4.09
N GLY A 891 6.33 -1.32 4.05
CA GLY A 891 7.56 -0.59 4.37
C GLY A 891 8.52 -1.31 5.32
N ALA A 892 8.29 -2.57 5.68
CA ALA A 892 9.17 -3.31 6.59
C ALA A 892 10.64 -3.33 6.08
N ASP A 893 11.55 -2.74 6.86
CA ASP A 893 12.97 -2.80 6.58
C ASP A 893 13.47 -4.23 6.86
N GLY A 894 13.72 -5.00 5.80
CA GLY A 894 14.19 -6.37 5.92
C GLY A 894 15.52 -6.50 6.67
N LYS A 895 16.33 -5.43 6.74
CA LYS A 895 17.55 -5.40 7.56
C LYS A 895 17.22 -5.38 9.05
N GLU A 896 16.16 -4.66 9.42
CA GLU A 896 15.71 -4.57 10.81
C GLU A 896 15.11 -5.89 11.29
N ILE A 897 14.31 -6.54 10.45
CA ILE A 897 13.80 -7.90 10.73
C ILE A 897 14.98 -8.89 10.87
N PHE A 898 16.01 -8.77 10.03
CA PHE A 898 17.22 -9.59 10.17
C PHE A 898 17.97 -9.31 11.49
N ALA A 899 18.03 -8.05 11.93
CA ALA A 899 18.62 -7.69 13.22
C ALA A 899 17.85 -8.34 14.41
N HIS A 900 16.52 -8.43 14.32
CA HIS A 900 15.70 -9.17 15.29
C HIS A 900 16.04 -10.67 15.28
N TYR A 901 16.16 -11.30 14.11
CA TYR A 901 16.58 -12.70 13.99
C TYR A 901 17.96 -12.95 14.64
N CYS A 902 18.93 -12.06 14.41
CA CYS A 902 20.24 -12.17 15.05
C CYS A 902 20.14 -12.07 16.57
N THR A 903 19.34 -11.12 17.08
CA THR A 903 19.11 -10.94 18.52
C THR A 903 18.46 -12.19 19.14
N ASP A 904 17.42 -12.72 18.51
CA ASP A 904 16.74 -13.95 18.96
C ASP A 904 17.66 -15.18 18.93
N THR A 905 18.54 -15.27 17.93
CA THR A 905 19.52 -16.36 17.83
C THR A 905 20.54 -16.29 18.98
N ILE A 906 21.02 -15.09 19.29
CA ILE A 906 21.92 -14.84 20.43
C ILE A 906 21.22 -15.16 21.75
N GLU A 907 19.96 -14.74 21.91
CA GLU A 907 19.18 -15.03 23.10
C GLU A 907 18.93 -16.54 23.26
N ALA A 908 18.55 -17.24 22.19
CA ALA A 908 18.37 -18.69 22.20
C ALA A 908 19.65 -19.44 22.57
N LEU A 909 20.81 -19.00 22.05
CA LEU A 909 22.12 -19.53 22.43
C LEU A 909 22.37 -19.34 23.93
N MET A 910 22.20 -18.13 24.45
CA MET A 910 22.45 -17.82 25.86
C MET A 910 21.49 -18.56 26.81
N MET A 911 20.22 -18.68 26.44
CA MET A 911 19.24 -19.48 27.19
C MET A 911 19.62 -20.96 27.25
N ALA A 912 20.00 -21.54 26.12
CA ALA A 912 20.43 -22.94 26.08
C ALA A 912 21.71 -23.17 26.89
N LEU A 913 22.66 -22.24 26.82
CA LEU A 913 23.91 -22.30 27.60
C LEU A 913 23.65 -22.17 29.11
N ASP A 914 22.77 -21.28 29.56
CA ASP A 914 22.39 -21.18 30.98
C ASP A 914 21.67 -22.45 31.47
N ALA A 915 20.75 -23.00 30.68
CA ALA A 915 20.07 -24.25 31.01
C ALA A 915 21.07 -25.41 31.13
N ARG A 916 22.01 -25.53 30.18
CA ARG A 916 23.04 -26.57 30.22
C ARG A 916 24.03 -26.36 31.36
N ALA A 917 24.41 -25.12 31.64
CA ALA A 917 25.25 -24.76 32.78
C ALA A 917 24.60 -25.14 34.12
N ARG A 918 23.29 -24.89 34.30
CA ARG A 918 22.56 -25.30 35.52
C ARG A 918 22.57 -26.81 35.76
N LEU A 919 22.56 -27.60 34.68
CA LEU A 919 22.55 -29.06 34.77
C LEU A 919 23.94 -29.64 35.04
N LEU A 920 24.98 -29.07 34.41
CA LEU A 920 26.33 -29.65 34.42
C LEU A 920 27.30 -28.98 35.40
N LEU A 921 27.09 -27.70 35.73
CA LEU A 921 27.92 -26.95 36.67
C LEU A 921 27.16 -26.76 37.99
N GLN A 922 27.63 -27.43 39.05
CA GLN A 922 26.92 -27.43 40.34
C GLN A 922 27.12 -26.16 41.17
N LYS A 923 28.18 -25.39 40.91
CA LYS A 923 28.55 -24.20 41.70
C LYS A 923 28.18 -22.92 40.93
N LYS A 924 27.33 -22.08 41.53
CA LYS A 924 26.87 -20.81 40.95
C LYS A 924 27.99 -19.85 40.49
N PRO A 925 29.13 -19.71 41.20
CA PRO A 925 30.19 -18.80 40.76
C PRO A 925 30.82 -19.21 39.44
N VAL A 926 31.01 -20.51 39.21
CA VAL A 926 31.60 -21.01 37.96
C VAL A 926 30.63 -20.91 36.79
N MET A 927 29.32 -21.02 37.06
CA MET A 927 28.28 -20.69 36.08
C MET A 927 28.29 -19.20 35.72
N GLY A 928 28.50 -18.32 36.71
CA GLY A 928 28.64 -16.88 36.50
C GLY A 928 29.83 -16.56 35.59
N VAL A 929 30.98 -17.19 35.81
CA VAL A 929 32.16 -17.06 34.95
C VAL A 929 31.89 -17.54 33.52
N PHE A 930 31.32 -18.73 33.37
CA PHE A 930 31.00 -19.30 32.05
C PHE A 930 30.07 -18.41 31.21
N LEU A 931 29.01 -17.88 31.83
CA LEU A 931 28.08 -16.97 31.15
C LEU A 931 28.72 -15.62 30.83
N ALA A 932 29.54 -15.06 31.72
CA ALA A 932 30.22 -13.79 31.48
C ALA A 932 31.24 -13.89 30.33
N ASN A 933 32.01 -14.98 30.26
CA ASN A 933 32.92 -15.25 29.14
C ASN A 933 32.15 -15.33 27.82
N SER A 934 31.01 -16.03 27.81
CA SER A 934 30.16 -16.17 26.62
C SER A 934 29.62 -14.81 26.14
N VAL A 935 29.18 -13.94 27.06
CA VAL A 935 28.71 -12.58 26.74
C VAL A 935 29.82 -11.73 26.11
N VAL A 936 31.02 -11.72 26.69
CA VAL A 936 32.15 -10.92 26.18
C VAL A 936 32.58 -11.38 24.78
N ILE A 937 32.59 -12.69 24.53
CA ILE A 937 32.92 -13.23 23.20
C ILE A 937 31.88 -12.79 22.15
N ILE A 938 30.59 -12.82 22.51
CA ILE A 938 29.51 -12.38 21.61
C ILE A 938 29.64 -10.88 21.32
N GLU A 939 29.84 -10.06 22.36
CA GLU A 939 30.03 -8.61 22.23
C GLU A 939 31.22 -8.27 21.33
N ARG A 940 32.37 -8.93 21.56
CA ARG A 940 33.59 -8.78 20.75
C ARG A 940 33.34 -9.19 19.29
N ALA A 941 32.60 -10.27 19.05
CA ALA A 941 32.28 -10.74 17.71
C ALA A 941 31.33 -9.78 16.96
N ILE A 942 30.44 -9.08 17.66
CA ILE A 942 29.57 -8.04 17.07
C ILE A 942 30.41 -6.81 16.70
N GLN A 943 31.19 -6.28 17.65
CA GLN A 943 31.96 -5.04 17.47
C GLN A 943 33.04 -5.15 16.38
N ASN A 944 33.65 -6.33 16.21
CA ASN A 944 34.73 -6.55 15.24
C ASN A 944 34.24 -6.97 13.85
N SER A 945 32.95 -6.83 13.52
CA SER A 945 32.40 -7.24 12.24
C SER A 945 31.31 -6.29 11.71
N GLU A 946 30.87 -6.51 10.47
CA GLU A 946 29.76 -5.77 9.87
C GLU A 946 28.41 -5.94 10.61
N LEU A 947 28.33 -6.88 11.57
CA LEU A 947 27.19 -7.00 12.48
C LEU A 947 27.01 -5.76 13.38
N ALA A 948 28.07 -4.98 13.64
CA ALA A 948 27.99 -3.77 14.45
C ALA A 948 26.93 -2.80 13.89
N ALA A 949 26.92 -2.58 12.57
CA ALA A 949 25.96 -1.69 11.91
C ALA A 949 24.49 -2.11 12.12
N LEU A 950 24.22 -3.38 12.45
CA LEU A 950 22.89 -3.92 12.69
C LEU A 950 22.53 -4.03 14.18
N LEU A 951 23.52 -4.29 15.05
CA LEU A 951 23.28 -4.73 16.43
C LEU A 951 23.85 -3.79 17.50
N GLU A 952 24.63 -2.77 17.15
CA GLU A 952 25.27 -1.87 18.12
C GLU A 952 24.25 -1.17 19.03
N SER A 953 23.15 -0.67 18.47
CA SER A 953 22.05 -0.06 19.25
C SER A 953 21.28 -1.05 20.14
N ARG A 954 21.53 -2.36 19.97
CA ARG A 954 20.78 -3.47 20.60
C ARG A 954 21.63 -4.28 21.58
N LEU A 955 22.90 -3.88 21.79
CA LEU A 955 23.79 -4.50 22.79
C LEU A 955 23.23 -4.49 24.21
N GLY A 956 22.28 -3.60 24.51
CA GLY A 956 21.55 -3.59 25.79
C GLY A 956 20.86 -4.92 26.15
N ALA A 957 20.53 -5.76 25.16
CA ALA A 957 19.98 -7.10 25.41
C ALA A 957 20.99 -8.04 26.11
N LEU A 958 22.29 -7.89 25.83
CA LEU A 958 23.36 -8.66 26.48
C LEU A 958 23.59 -8.23 27.94
N GLU A 959 23.21 -7.01 28.29
CA GLU A 959 23.39 -6.48 29.64
C GLU A 959 22.56 -7.26 30.69
N THR A 960 21.40 -7.79 30.30
CA THR A 960 20.59 -8.68 31.16
C THR A 960 21.35 -9.95 31.51
N TRP A 961 22.05 -10.54 30.54
CA TRP A 961 22.88 -11.73 30.76
C TRP A 961 24.14 -11.41 31.56
N ARG A 962 24.77 -10.25 31.33
CA ARG A 962 25.89 -9.75 32.13
C ARG A 962 25.49 -9.61 33.61
N LYS A 963 24.37 -8.93 33.90
CA LYS A 963 23.84 -8.78 35.26
C LYS A 963 23.53 -10.12 35.93
N LYS A 964 22.95 -11.07 35.19
CA LYS A 964 22.69 -12.42 35.69
C LYS A 964 23.97 -13.16 36.03
N ALA A 965 24.99 -13.08 35.17
CA ALA A 965 26.30 -13.67 35.41
C ALA A 965 26.97 -13.05 36.65
N THR A 966 26.95 -11.73 36.78
CA THR A 966 27.44 -11.01 37.97
C THR A 966 26.70 -11.39 39.23
N SER A 967 25.37 -11.53 39.19
CA SER A 967 24.59 -11.97 40.36
C SER A 967 24.93 -13.39 40.81
N LEU A 968 25.14 -14.32 39.87
CA LEU A 968 25.54 -15.70 40.19
C LEU A 968 26.95 -15.75 40.78
N TYR A 969 27.83 -14.87 40.31
CA TYR A 969 29.21 -14.77 40.80
C TYR A 969 29.29 -14.14 42.20
N THR A 970 28.67 -12.98 42.38
CA THR A 970 28.70 -12.17 43.62
C THR A 970 27.91 -12.79 44.78
N GLU A 971 27.20 -13.90 44.57
CA GLU A 971 26.57 -14.65 45.68
C GLU A 971 27.61 -15.11 46.71
N THR A 972 28.81 -15.52 46.27
CA THR A 972 29.92 -15.83 47.21
C THR A 972 30.35 -14.64 48.04
N CYS A 973 30.30 -13.43 47.47
CA CYS A 973 30.61 -12.21 48.21
C CYS A 973 29.56 -11.91 49.27
N LYS A 974 28.29 -12.29 49.05
CA LYS A 974 27.23 -12.15 50.06
C LYS A 974 27.50 -13.04 51.25
N ASP A 975 27.85 -14.31 51.01
CA ASP A 975 28.18 -15.26 52.07
C ASP A 975 29.35 -14.77 52.95
N VAL A 976 30.40 -14.23 52.31
CA VAL A 976 31.53 -13.62 53.02
C VAL A 976 31.11 -12.37 53.81
N SER A 977 30.25 -11.54 53.22
CA SER A 977 29.81 -10.27 53.83
C SER A 977 28.90 -10.47 55.06
N VAL A 978 28.19 -11.60 55.16
CA VAL A 978 27.33 -11.90 56.33
C VAL A 978 28.12 -11.85 57.65
N HIS A 979 29.38 -12.28 57.63
CA HIS A 979 30.24 -12.26 58.81
C HIS A 979 30.60 -10.83 59.29
N LEU A 980 30.41 -9.82 58.43
CA LEU A 980 30.77 -8.43 58.69
C LEU A 980 29.57 -7.57 59.15
N PHE A 981 28.34 -8.09 59.14
CA PHE A 981 27.17 -7.35 59.61
C PHE A 981 27.03 -7.35 61.14
N ASP A 982 26.53 -6.24 61.67
CA ASP A 982 26.45 -5.98 63.11
C ASP A 982 25.00 -6.00 63.60
N VAL A 983 24.63 -7.02 64.39
CA VAL A 983 23.26 -7.21 64.94
C VAL A 983 23.16 -6.62 66.37
N ILE A 984 24.29 -6.36 67.03
CA ILE A 984 24.37 -6.07 68.47
C ILE A 984 23.91 -4.63 68.78
N HIS A 985 24.02 -3.69 67.83
CA HIS A 985 23.63 -2.29 68.03
C HIS A 985 22.20 -1.94 67.60
N THR A 986 21.50 -2.82 66.88
CA THR A 986 20.10 -2.58 66.45
C THR A 986 19.05 -2.89 67.53
N SER A 987 19.38 -3.68 68.56
CA SER A 987 18.42 -4.10 69.60
C SER A 987 18.44 -3.28 70.89
N ARG A 988 19.44 -2.42 71.11
CA ARG A 988 19.60 -1.63 72.36
C ARG A 988 18.80 -0.31 72.41
N SER A 989 17.98 0.03 71.40
CA SER A 989 17.25 1.32 71.34
C SER A 989 15.77 1.29 71.78
N MET A 990 15.33 0.30 72.55
CA MET A 990 13.93 0.22 73.04
C MET A 990 13.90 0.08 74.57
N GLY A 991 14.36 1.12 75.28
CA GLY A 991 14.25 1.18 76.74
C GLY A 991 14.94 2.41 77.37
N GLY A 992 14.20 3.51 77.49
CA GLY A 992 14.42 4.58 78.48
C GLY A 992 15.54 5.61 78.22
N GLY A 993 15.15 6.87 77.98
CA GLY A 993 15.96 8.06 78.29
C GLY A 993 16.75 8.69 77.13
N GLY A 994 16.23 9.82 76.62
CA GLY A 994 16.89 10.88 75.85
C GLY A 994 18.21 10.61 75.11
N GLY A 995 18.13 10.43 73.79
CA GLY A 995 19.27 10.50 72.88
C GLY A 995 18.83 10.28 71.43
N GLY A 996 18.86 11.33 70.61
CA GLY A 996 18.43 11.30 69.21
C GLY A 996 19.28 10.36 68.34
N ARG A 997 18.66 9.81 67.28
CA ARG A 997 19.35 9.14 66.16
C ARG A 997 20.52 10.00 65.66
N PRO A 998 21.70 9.44 65.34
CA PRO A 998 22.63 10.15 64.46
C PRO A 998 22.02 10.20 63.06
N THR A 999 21.76 11.40 62.58
CA THR A 999 21.40 11.70 61.19
C THR A 999 22.56 11.39 60.26
N SER A 1000 22.28 10.67 59.18
CA SER A 1000 23.19 10.47 58.06
C SER A 1000 23.42 11.79 57.33
N GLY A 1001 24.67 12.26 57.32
CA GLY A 1001 25.15 13.29 56.40
C GLY A 1001 25.67 14.56 57.06
N GLN A 1002 26.97 14.60 57.34
CA GLN A 1002 27.84 15.76 57.10
C GLN A 1002 29.31 15.36 57.33
N GLY A 1003 30.18 15.83 56.43
CA GLY A 1003 31.60 15.47 56.40
C GLY A 1003 32.35 15.88 57.66
N GLY A 1004 33.13 14.93 58.19
CA GLY A 1004 34.01 15.10 59.33
C GLY A 1004 34.37 13.73 59.86
N ALA A 1005 35.67 13.39 59.86
CA ALA A 1005 36.18 12.12 60.39
C ALA A 1005 35.89 12.03 61.89
N MET A 1006 34.73 11.48 62.26
CA MET A 1006 34.49 11.03 63.62
C MET A 1006 35.27 9.73 63.78
N VAL A 1007 36.46 9.83 64.38
CA VAL A 1007 37.30 8.67 64.71
C VAL A 1007 36.49 7.77 65.62
N VAL A 1008 36.03 6.65 65.07
CA VAL A 1008 35.39 5.58 65.85
C VAL A 1008 36.51 4.91 66.65
N ASP A 1009 36.65 5.26 67.93
CA ASP A 1009 37.64 4.65 68.81
C ASP A 1009 37.21 3.22 69.16
N SER A 1010 37.80 2.24 68.48
CA SER A 1010 37.61 0.80 68.69
C SER A 1010 37.81 0.42 70.16
N ALA A 1011 38.79 1.02 70.84
CA ALA A 1011 39.08 0.79 72.26
C ALA A 1011 37.88 1.15 73.15
N SER A 1012 37.23 2.28 72.85
CA SER A 1012 36.07 2.78 73.59
C SER A 1012 34.84 1.88 73.42
N ILE A 1013 34.60 1.37 72.21
CA ILE A 1013 33.46 0.48 71.91
C ILE A 1013 33.66 -0.87 72.59
N LEU A 1014 34.87 -1.42 72.56
CA LEU A 1014 35.18 -2.69 73.21
C LEU A 1014 35.09 -2.62 74.75
N LYS A 1015 35.27 -1.46 75.38
CA LYS A 1015 35.07 -1.30 76.83
C LYS A 1015 33.59 -1.47 77.23
N GLY A 1016 32.64 -1.15 76.36
CA GLY A 1016 31.19 -1.26 76.60
C GLY A 1016 30.55 -2.62 76.26
N LEU A 1017 31.35 -3.60 75.81
CA LEU A 1017 30.89 -4.92 75.35
C LEU A 1017 31.15 -6.02 76.39
N SER A 1018 30.23 -6.99 76.49
CA SER A 1018 30.39 -8.14 77.38
C SER A 1018 31.50 -9.08 76.88
N SER A 1019 32.03 -9.94 77.77
CA SER A 1019 33.01 -10.96 77.37
C SER A 1019 32.49 -11.88 76.26
N LYS A 1020 31.20 -12.19 76.27
CA LYS A 1020 30.51 -12.98 75.24
C LYS A 1020 30.47 -12.26 73.90
N ASP A 1021 30.23 -10.95 73.89
CA ASP A 1021 30.22 -10.15 72.65
C ASP A 1021 31.61 -10.05 72.02
N LYS A 1022 32.66 -9.91 72.85
CA LYS A 1022 34.06 -9.91 72.39
C LYS A 1022 34.46 -11.24 71.76
N GLU A 1023 34.00 -12.36 72.32
CA GLU A 1023 34.24 -13.69 71.76
C GLU A 1023 33.48 -13.90 70.44
N ASN A 1024 32.23 -13.44 70.36
CA ASN A 1024 31.45 -13.45 69.12
C ASN A 1024 32.13 -12.64 67.99
N ILE A 1025 32.68 -11.46 68.30
CA ILE A 1025 33.42 -10.64 67.33
C ILE A 1025 34.68 -11.35 66.83
N LYS A 1026 35.43 -12.01 67.72
CA LYS A 1026 36.59 -12.84 67.32
C LYS A 1026 36.17 -14.00 66.41
N GLY A 1027 35.04 -14.66 66.73
CA GLY A 1027 34.44 -15.69 65.89
C GLY A 1027 34.07 -15.18 64.49
N LYS A 1028 33.53 -13.96 64.40
CA LYS A 1028 33.23 -13.31 63.11
C LYS A 1028 34.48 -13.04 62.27
N PHE A 1029 35.56 -12.52 62.87
CA PHE A 1029 36.82 -12.33 62.16
C PHE A 1029 37.41 -13.64 61.65
N ALA A 1030 37.40 -14.71 62.47
CA ALA A 1030 37.90 -16.02 62.06
C ALA A 1030 37.07 -16.62 60.91
N ALA A 1031 35.74 -16.54 61.00
CA ALA A 1031 34.83 -17.01 59.95
C ALA A 1031 34.98 -16.20 58.66
N PHE A 1032 35.15 -14.88 58.76
CA PHE A 1032 35.42 -14.02 57.61
C PHE A 1032 36.74 -14.40 56.93
N ASN A 1033 37.84 -14.55 57.67
CA ASN A 1033 39.14 -14.89 57.08
C ASN A 1033 39.09 -16.21 56.30
N ALA A 1034 38.47 -17.25 56.87
CA ALA A 1034 38.35 -18.56 56.22
C ALA A 1034 37.53 -18.48 54.93
N SER A 1035 36.37 -17.82 54.96
CA SER A 1035 35.49 -17.66 53.79
C SER A 1035 36.10 -16.74 52.72
N PHE A 1036 36.79 -15.67 53.12
CA PHE A 1036 37.45 -14.72 52.22
C PHE A 1036 38.64 -15.37 51.49
N ASP A 1037 39.46 -16.15 52.20
CA ASP A 1037 40.61 -16.85 51.61
C ASP A 1037 40.19 -17.92 50.59
N ASP A 1038 39.16 -18.72 50.90
CA ASP A 1038 38.58 -19.70 49.97
C ASP A 1038 37.98 -19.03 48.73
N MET A 1039 37.31 -17.89 48.90
CA MET A 1039 36.77 -17.09 47.79
C MET A 1039 37.89 -16.56 46.87
N VAL A 1040 38.97 -16.02 47.44
CA VAL A 1040 40.14 -15.52 46.68
C VAL A 1040 40.83 -16.65 45.91
N LEU A 1041 41.02 -17.81 46.55
CA LEU A 1041 41.62 -18.98 45.90
C LEU A 1041 40.79 -19.47 44.71
N ARG A 1042 39.46 -19.54 44.87
CA ARG A 1042 38.54 -19.92 43.80
C ARG A 1042 38.52 -18.91 42.65
N HIS A 1043 38.50 -17.61 42.95
CA HIS A 1043 38.59 -16.56 41.93
C HIS A 1043 39.82 -16.73 41.04
N LYS A 1044 41.00 -17.00 41.64
CA LYS A 1044 42.24 -17.23 40.90
C LYS A 1044 42.23 -18.51 40.06
N GLY A 1045 41.48 -19.53 40.49
CA GLY A 1045 41.36 -20.82 39.80
C GLY A 1045 40.39 -20.84 38.62
N TYR A 1046 39.59 -19.79 38.40
CA TYR A 1046 38.66 -19.71 37.27
C TYR A 1046 39.31 -19.19 36.00
N SER A 1047 38.90 -19.75 34.85
CA SER A 1047 39.30 -19.30 33.52
C SER A 1047 38.38 -18.18 33.06
N MET A 1048 38.88 -16.95 33.04
CA MET A 1048 38.11 -15.74 32.73
C MET A 1048 38.78 -14.97 31.58
N GLU A 1049 37.98 -14.47 30.65
CA GLU A 1049 38.41 -13.41 29.73
C GLU A 1049 38.89 -12.19 30.53
N ARG A 1050 39.81 -11.41 29.95
CA ARG A 1050 40.44 -10.27 30.64
C ARG A 1050 39.41 -9.28 31.18
N GLU A 1051 38.39 -8.97 30.38
CA GLU A 1051 37.31 -8.05 30.70
C GLU A 1051 36.43 -8.59 31.85
N VAL A 1052 36.17 -9.90 31.86
CA VAL A 1052 35.39 -10.57 32.91
C VAL A 1052 36.14 -10.55 34.24
N ARG A 1053 37.45 -10.83 34.22
CA ARG A 1053 38.30 -10.81 35.42
C ARG A 1053 38.30 -9.44 36.07
N GLN A 1054 38.52 -8.38 35.27
CA GLN A 1054 38.49 -7.00 35.76
C GLN A 1054 37.13 -6.61 36.34
N MET A 1055 36.04 -6.99 35.66
CA MET A 1055 34.67 -6.73 36.11
C MET A 1055 34.40 -7.38 37.48
N PHE A 1056 34.65 -8.69 37.61
CA PHE A 1056 34.41 -9.40 38.86
C PHE A 1056 35.35 -8.98 39.99
N ALA A 1057 36.63 -8.74 39.72
CA ALA A 1057 37.57 -8.25 40.74
C ALA A 1057 37.10 -6.91 41.33
N LYS A 1058 36.64 -5.99 40.46
CA LYS A 1058 36.09 -4.70 40.87
C LYS A 1058 34.80 -4.83 41.68
N ASP A 1059 33.88 -5.69 41.26
CA ASP A 1059 32.61 -5.92 41.99
C ASP A 1059 32.86 -6.54 43.37
N MET A 1060 33.78 -7.51 43.48
CA MET A 1060 34.20 -8.10 44.75
C MET A 1060 34.78 -7.05 45.69
N GLN A 1061 35.69 -6.22 45.18
CA GLN A 1061 36.33 -5.15 45.94
C GLN A 1061 35.29 -4.15 46.46
N ASN A 1062 34.43 -3.63 45.59
CA ASN A 1062 33.40 -2.65 45.95
C ASN A 1062 32.42 -3.16 47.00
N MET A 1063 32.14 -4.47 47.01
CA MET A 1063 31.17 -5.06 47.93
C MET A 1063 31.77 -5.35 49.31
N ILE A 1064 33.00 -5.89 49.36
CA ILE A 1064 33.58 -6.43 50.60
C ILE A 1064 34.48 -5.41 51.29
N GLU A 1065 35.30 -4.67 50.55
CA GLU A 1065 36.30 -3.76 51.13
C GLU A 1065 35.67 -2.68 52.04
N PRO A 1066 34.57 -2.01 51.66
CA PRO A 1066 33.95 -1.00 52.54
C PRO A 1066 33.33 -1.61 53.80
N LEU A 1067 32.75 -2.81 53.69
CA LEU A 1067 32.16 -3.51 54.84
C LEU A 1067 33.24 -3.95 55.81
N TYR A 1068 34.34 -4.51 55.30
CA TYR A 1068 35.47 -4.91 56.12
C TYR A 1068 36.11 -3.71 56.80
N ASN A 1069 36.34 -2.61 56.07
CA ASN A 1069 36.94 -1.40 56.63
C ASN A 1069 36.09 -0.83 57.79
N ARG A 1070 34.76 -0.79 57.64
CA ARG A 1070 33.85 -0.37 58.71
C ARG A 1070 33.85 -1.31 59.91
N PHE A 1071 33.90 -2.61 59.67
CA PHE A 1071 33.94 -3.62 60.73
C PHE A 1071 35.27 -3.60 61.48
N TRP A 1072 36.37 -3.43 60.74
CA TRP A 1072 37.72 -3.28 61.25
C TRP A 1072 37.86 -2.01 62.10
N ASP A 1073 37.40 -0.86 61.61
CA ASP A 1073 37.43 0.42 62.35
C ASP A 1073 36.77 0.30 63.73
N ARG A 1074 35.67 -0.46 63.81
CA ARG A 1074 34.91 -0.63 65.04
C ARG A 1074 35.52 -1.62 66.03
N TYR A 1075 36.23 -2.65 65.55
CA TYR A 1075 36.53 -3.84 66.37
C TYR A 1075 37.96 -4.37 66.31
N HIS A 1076 38.88 -3.77 65.53
CA HIS A 1076 40.23 -4.29 65.33
C HIS A 1076 41.04 -4.50 66.64
N GLU A 1077 40.79 -3.72 67.68
CA GLU A 1077 41.49 -3.87 68.98
C GLU A 1077 41.05 -5.09 69.80
N VAL A 1078 40.03 -5.84 69.37
CA VAL A 1078 39.53 -7.04 70.08
C VAL A 1078 40.60 -8.13 70.23
N ASP A 1079 41.59 -8.12 69.34
CA ASP A 1079 42.71 -9.04 69.30
C ASP A 1079 44.00 -8.48 69.95
N LYS A 1080 43.95 -7.24 70.47
CA LYS A 1080 45.08 -6.57 71.14
C LYS A 1080 46.39 -6.60 70.32
N GLY A 1081 46.30 -6.51 69.00
CA GLY A 1081 47.46 -6.55 68.10
C GLY A 1081 48.16 -7.91 67.98
N LYS A 1082 47.55 -9.01 68.47
CA LYS A 1082 48.17 -10.36 68.42
C LYS A 1082 48.07 -11.06 67.06
N GLY A 1083 47.26 -10.53 66.14
CA GLY A 1083 47.10 -11.07 64.78
C GLY A 1083 46.52 -12.48 64.69
N LYS A 1084 45.94 -12.99 65.78
CA LYS A 1084 45.38 -14.34 65.86
C LYS A 1084 43.99 -14.43 65.23
N TYR A 1085 43.20 -13.36 65.34
CA TYR A 1085 41.84 -13.29 64.81
C TYR A 1085 41.73 -12.20 63.73
N VAL A 1086 42.34 -11.04 63.93
CA VAL A 1086 42.35 -9.95 62.94
C VAL A 1086 43.56 -10.15 62.02
N LYS A 1087 43.36 -10.87 60.90
CA LYS A 1087 44.43 -11.26 59.95
C LYS A 1087 44.84 -10.13 59.01
N TYR A 1088 43.88 -9.32 58.55
CA TYR A 1088 44.11 -8.26 57.57
C TYR A 1088 43.96 -6.87 58.20
N ASP A 1089 44.96 -6.00 58.04
CA ASP A 1089 44.73 -4.56 58.15
C ASP A 1089 44.14 -3.99 56.84
N LYS A 1090 43.79 -2.71 56.84
CA LYS A 1090 43.18 -2.06 55.67
C LYS A 1090 44.08 -2.09 54.43
N SER A 1091 45.39 -1.94 54.59
CA SER A 1091 46.35 -2.02 53.49
C SER A 1091 46.51 -3.44 52.96
N ALA A 1092 46.54 -4.43 53.85
CA ALA A 1092 46.73 -5.83 53.51
C ALA A 1092 45.51 -6.39 52.76
N ILE A 1093 44.28 -6.04 53.16
CA ILE A 1093 43.08 -6.48 52.44
C ILE A 1093 42.96 -5.81 51.07
N ALA A 1094 43.30 -4.51 50.96
CA ALA A 1094 43.33 -3.80 49.68
C ALA A 1094 44.36 -4.41 48.72
N ALA A 1095 45.54 -4.78 49.23
CA ALA A 1095 46.56 -5.48 48.43
C ALA A 1095 46.07 -6.83 47.91
N VAL A 1096 45.29 -7.59 48.69
CA VAL A 1096 44.70 -8.86 48.23
C VAL A 1096 43.74 -8.63 47.06
N PHE A 1097 42.88 -7.60 47.09
CA PHE A 1097 41.99 -7.27 45.96
C PHE A 1097 42.75 -6.88 44.69
N LEU A 1098 43.87 -6.17 44.81
CA LEU A 1098 44.72 -5.86 43.66
C LEU A 1098 45.26 -7.13 42.97
N THR A 1099 45.46 -8.23 43.69
CA THR A 1099 45.89 -9.51 43.09
C THR A 1099 44.78 -10.29 42.36
N LEU A 1100 43.54 -9.75 42.32
CA LEU A 1100 42.40 -10.39 41.65
C LEU A 1100 42.18 -9.88 40.22
N TYR A 1101 42.68 -8.68 39.90
CA TYR A 1101 42.70 -8.16 38.53
C TYR A 1101 43.69 -8.93 37.67
#